data_AF-A0A438EF29-F1
#
_entry.id   AF-A0A438EF29-F1
#
_cell.length_a   1.000
_cell.length_b   1.000
_cell.length_c   1.000
_cell.angle_alpha   90.00
_cell.angle_beta   90.00
_cell.angle_gamma   90.00
#
_symmetry.space_group_name_H-M   'P 1'
#
loop_
_entity.id
_entity.type
_entity.pdbx_description
1 polymer ?
#
loop_
_entity_poly.entity_id
_entity_poly.type
_entity_poly.pdbx_seq_one_letter_code
_entity_poly.pdbx_strand_id
1 'polypeptide(L)'
;MGNKMGPTGISSDGNCVDTRFQENDELILGLVDMAWSGVLLIVRALVLLQLIPGILSWGKEGHYAVCKIAEGFLSEDALGAVKGLLPDYAEGDLAAVCSWADEIRHNFHWRWSGPLHYVDTPDYRCNYEYCIIPKDFGVTKKSINLYATLIRDCHDFRGHKDICVTGAIYNYTKQLTSGYHNSGSEIRYNLTEALMFLSHFIGDVHQPLHVGFTGDEGGNTIIVRWYRRKTNLHHIWDDMIIDSALKTYYNSDIAIMIQAIQRNITGDWSFDISSWKNCASDDTACPNLYASESISLACKFAYRNATPGSTLGDDYFLSRLPIVEKRLAQGGIRLAATLNHVGGLGHPKMRNVKLALKRTLYKSFERMGKFGGLFRLSRSGFGLLVVFAFVMAPGALAWSKEGHIMTCQIAQALLEPEAAEAVRNLLPDYVNGDLSALCTWPDQIRHWYKYRWTSSLHFIDTPDEACTFDYSRDCHDPHGLQDMCVAGAIKNFTSQLSHYGEGSSDRRYNLTEALLFLSHFMGDIHQPFHVGFTSDEGGNTIELHWFRHKSNLHHVWDREIILTAAADFYTKDMDLLLEDIKGNFTDGVWADDVSSWKECNDLLTCPNKYASESISIACKWGYKGAKPGSTLADEYFNSRMPIAMKRIAQGGVRLSMILNRVFSHSHGKMSAAT
;
A
#
# COMPACT_ATOMS: atom_id res chain seq x y z
N MET A 1 39.87 -11.90 33.83
CA MET A 1 39.74 -12.64 35.11
C MET A 1 38.27 -12.80 35.40
N GLY A 2 37.82 -14.04 35.58
CA GLY A 2 36.43 -14.44 35.41
C GLY A 2 35.50 -14.24 36.61
N ASN A 3 34.21 -14.38 36.29
CA ASN A 3 33.11 -15.04 37.03
C ASN A 3 31.79 -14.43 36.51
N LYS A 4 30.69 -15.12 36.20
CA LYS A 4 30.29 -16.54 36.21
C LYS A 4 29.06 -16.64 35.28
N MET A 5 28.99 -17.69 34.46
CA MET A 5 27.79 -18.08 33.72
C MET A 5 26.70 -18.57 34.69
N GLY A 6 25.47 -18.05 34.52
CA GLY A 6 24.24 -18.66 35.03
C GLY A 6 23.59 -19.50 33.92
N PRO A 7 22.85 -20.58 34.25
CA PRO A 7 22.36 -21.52 33.26
C PRO A 7 21.17 -20.95 32.49
N THR A 8 21.19 -21.08 31.16
CA THR A 8 19.99 -21.07 30.32
C THR A 8 19.13 -22.30 30.61
N GLY A 9 17.85 -22.30 30.25
CA GLY A 9 16.95 -23.41 30.52
C GLY A 9 15.98 -23.60 29.37
N ILE A 10 15.67 -24.86 29.07
CA ILE A 10 14.60 -25.28 28.17
C ILE A 10 13.30 -25.25 28.98
N SER A 11 12.23 -24.61 28.49
CA SER A 11 10.89 -24.89 29.02
C SER A 11 10.48 -26.30 28.61
N SER A 12 9.63 -26.96 29.39
CA SER A 12 9.21 -28.36 29.23
C SER A 12 8.66 -28.74 27.84
N ASP A 13 8.45 -27.78 26.95
CA ASP A 13 7.71 -27.93 25.70
C ASP A 13 8.55 -27.67 24.42
N GLY A 14 9.88 -27.51 24.53
CA GLY A 14 10.77 -27.53 23.36
C GLY A 14 10.90 -26.21 22.57
N ASN A 15 10.43 -25.08 23.12
CA ASN A 15 10.65 -23.76 22.52
C ASN A 15 12.02 -23.18 22.92
N CYS A 16 12.76 -22.63 21.95
CA CYS A 16 13.92 -21.80 22.21
C CYS A 16 13.44 -20.38 22.51
N VAL A 17 13.74 -19.88 23.71
CA VAL A 17 13.42 -18.51 24.13
C VAL A 17 14.74 -17.76 24.30
N ASP A 18 14.88 -16.59 23.68
CA ASP A 18 15.91 -15.62 24.08
C ASP A 18 15.28 -14.40 24.76
N THR A 19 15.88 -14.04 25.89
CA THR A 19 15.57 -12.89 26.75
C THR A 19 16.82 -12.03 26.91
N ARG A 20 17.06 -11.12 25.96
CA ARG A 20 17.44 -9.70 26.20
C ARG A 20 18.14 -9.09 24.99
N PHE A 21 17.63 -7.92 24.59
CA PHE A 21 18.40 -6.87 23.93
C PHE A 21 19.43 -6.30 24.90
N GLN A 22 20.69 -6.19 24.47
CA GLN A 22 21.58 -5.15 24.97
C GLN A 22 22.60 -4.76 23.88
N GLU A 23 22.61 -3.46 23.56
CA GLU A 23 23.54 -2.79 22.65
C GLU A 23 25.00 -2.93 23.12
N ASN A 24 25.93 -2.85 22.15
CA ASN A 24 27.17 -2.06 22.27
C ASN A 24 27.85 -1.88 20.90
N ASP A 25 28.34 -0.67 20.70
CA ASP A 25 29.02 -0.10 19.53
C ASP A 25 30.53 -0.43 19.42
N GLU A 26 31.05 -0.23 18.19
CA GLU A 26 32.45 -0.01 17.73
C GLU A 26 33.46 -1.19 17.80
N LEU A 27 34.46 -1.39 16.91
CA LEU A 27 35.23 -0.49 16.03
C LEU A 27 35.91 -1.27 14.86
N ILE A 28 36.30 -0.53 13.82
CA ILE A 28 37.00 -0.84 12.55
C ILE A 28 38.48 -1.31 12.71
N LEU A 29 38.98 -2.18 11.81
CA LEU A 29 40.26 -2.05 11.03
C LEU A 29 40.69 -3.35 10.29
N GLY A 30 41.12 -3.24 9.02
CA GLY A 30 41.96 -4.23 8.32
C GLY A 30 41.88 -4.24 6.78
N LEU A 31 42.92 -3.73 6.11
CA LEU A 31 43.06 -3.34 4.69
C LEU A 31 43.36 -4.47 3.66
N VAL A 32 42.86 -4.27 2.43
CA VAL A 32 43.48 -4.37 1.08
C VAL A 32 44.18 -5.68 0.64
N ASP A 33 43.54 -6.45 -0.25
CA ASP A 33 44.02 -6.76 -1.62
C ASP A 33 43.16 -7.85 -2.31
N MET A 34 42.37 -7.47 -3.33
CA MET A 34 41.92 -8.28 -4.50
C MET A 34 40.78 -7.55 -5.23
N ALA A 35 40.99 -6.28 -5.55
CA ALA A 35 40.16 -5.54 -6.48
C ALA A 35 40.45 -6.09 -7.89
N TRP A 36 39.48 -6.75 -8.51
CA TRP A 36 39.24 -6.97 -9.96
C TRP A 36 38.41 -8.23 -10.20
N SER A 37 38.51 -9.24 -9.32
CA SER A 37 37.64 -10.45 -9.35
C SER A 37 36.29 -10.23 -8.64
N GLY A 38 36.26 -9.34 -7.65
CA GLY A 38 35.05 -9.01 -6.87
C GLY A 38 34.00 -8.24 -7.67
N VAL A 39 34.41 -7.41 -8.65
CA VAL A 39 33.48 -6.61 -9.45
C VAL A 39 32.63 -7.50 -10.37
N LEU A 40 33.20 -8.56 -10.94
CA LEU A 40 32.44 -9.51 -11.76
C LEU A 40 31.49 -10.40 -10.95
N LEU A 41 31.87 -10.76 -9.72
CA LEU A 41 31.02 -11.50 -8.78
C LEU A 41 29.89 -10.63 -8.25
N ILE A 42 30.15 -9.36 -7.96
CA ILE A 42 29.14 -8.38 -7.55
C ILE A 42 28.19 -8.10 -8.71
N VAL A 43 28.67 -7.94 -9.95
CA VAL A 43 27.81 -7.75 -11.12
C VAL A 43 26.98 -9.01 -11.41
N ARG A 44 27.54 -10.23 -11.26
CA ARG A 44 26.76 -11.47 -11.40
C ARG A 44 25.72 -11.66 -10.28
N ALA A 45 26.06 -11.31 -9.04
CA ALA A 45 25.13 -11.33 -7.91
C ALA A 45 24.03 -10.26 -8.05
N LEU A 46 24.36 -9.08 -8.59
CA LEU A 46 23.40 -8.01 -8.87
C LEU A 46 22.48 -8.34 -10.05
N VAL A 47 22.98 -9.07 -11.06
CA VAL A 47 22.16 -9.56 -12.18
C VAL A 47 21.25 -10.72 -11.76
N LEU A 48 21.68 -11.57 -10.81
CA LEU A 48 20.82 -12.59 -10.20
C LEU A 48 19.79 -12.00 -9.22
N LEU A 49 20.10 -10.89 -8.54
CA LEU A 49 19.15 -10.17 -7.67
C LEU A 49 18.04 -9.42 -8.45
N GLN A 50 18.18 -9.23 -9.76
CA GLN A 50 17.18 -8.56 -10.61
C GLN A 50 16.20 -9.52 -11.30
N LEU A 51 16.18 -10.79 -10.90
CA LEU A 51 15.29 -11.82 -11.44
C LEU A 51 14.24 -12.33 -10.44
N ILE A 52 14.00 -11.64 -9.33
CA ILE A 52 12.97 -12.03 -8.36
C ILE A 52 11.61 -11.46 -8.82
N PRO A 53 10.64 -12.28 -9.24
CA PRO A 53 9.25 -11.86 -9.34
C PRO A 53 8.78 -11.47 -7.94
N GLY A 54 8.12 -10.33 -7.80
CA GLY A 54 7.57 -9.91 -6.51
C GLY A 54 6.73 -11.04 -5.89
N ILE A 55 7.18 -11.52 -4.73
CA ILE A 55 6.48 -12.49 -3.89
C ILE A 55 5.24 -11.78 -3.39
N LEU A 56 4.15 -11.74 -4.16
CA LEU A 56 2.88 -11.24 -3.66
C LEU A 56 2.41 -12.19 -2.58
N SER A 57 1.93 -11.61 -1.50
CA SER A 57 1.34 -12.40 -0.45
C SER A 57 -0.06 -12.87 -0.91
N TRP A 58 -0.99 -13.35 -0.05
CA TRP A 58 -2.38 -13.52 -0.53
C TRP A 58 -2.78 -12.26 -1.31
N GLY A 59 -3.50 -12.45 -2.40
CA GLY A 59 -4.06 -11.34 -3.14
C GLY A 59 -4.83 -10.39 -2.23
N LYS A 60 -5.05 -9.16 -2.68
CA LYS A 60 -5.84 -8.17 -1.90
C LYS A 60 -7.18 -8.75 -1.42
N GLU A 61 -7.82 -9.56 -2.26
CA GLU A 61 -9.07 -10.26 -1.94
C GLU A 61 -8.90 -11.30 -0.82
N GLY A 62 -7.80 -12.07 -0.80
CA GLY A 62 -7.51 -13.03 0.25
C GLY A 62 -7.30 -12.35 1.61
N HIS A 63 -6.50 -11.29 1.66
CA HIS A 63 -6.29 -10.48 2.88
C HIS A 63 -7.55 -9.81 3.37
N TYR A 64 -8.34 -9.24 2.44
CA TYR A 64 -9.63 -8.66 2.77
C TYR A 64 -10.57 -9.71 3.39
N ALA A 65 -10.67 -10.90 2.77
CA ALA A 65 -11.49 -11.99 3.30
C ALA A 65 -11.05 -12.43 4.70
N VAL A 66 -9.75 -12.67 4.92
CA VAL A 66 -9.19 -13.05 6.23
C VAL A 66 -9.58 -12.04 7.30
N CYS A 67 -9.36 -10.75 7.05
CA CYS A 67 -9.66 -9.71 8.01
C CYS A 67 -11.15 -9.48 8.24
N LYS A 68 -11.96 -9.54 7.17
CA LYS A 68 -13.42 -9.40 7.30
C LYS A 68 -14.04 -10.57 8.06
N ILE A 69 -13.54 -11.78 7.84
CA ILE A 69 -13.91 -12.94 8.65
C ILE A 69 -13.50 -12.67 10.10
N ALA A 70 -12.27 -12.23 10.36
CA ALA A 70 -11.79 -11.98 11.71
C ALA A 70 -12.66 -10.97 12.49
N GLU A 71 -13.02 -9.84 11.86
CA GLU A 71 -13.91 -8.83 12.46
C GLU A 71 -15.22 -9.42 12.96
N GLY A 72 -15.81 -10.35 12.22
CA GLY A 72 -17.05 -11.04 12.59
C GLY A 72 -16.93 -11.94 13.83
N PHE A 73 -15.71 -12.23 14.28
CA PHE A 73 -15.43 -13.08 15.45
C PHE A 73 -14.65 -12.35 16.56
N LEU A 74 -14.47 -11.03 16.46
CA LEU A 74 -13.90 -10.23 17.53
C LEU A 74 -14.90 -10.10 18.70
N SER A 75 -14.37 -10.11 19.93
CA SER A 75 -15.12 -9.71 21.11
C SER A 75 -15.37 -8.20 21.07
N GLU A 76 -16.36 -7.72 21.81
CA GLU A 76 -16.66 -6.28 21.91
C GLU A 76 -15.43 -5.45 22.33
N ASP A 77 -14.64 -5.97 23.28
CA ASP A 77 -13.44 -5.30 23.76
C ASP A 77 -12.34 -5.25 22.67
N ALA A 78 -12.12 -6.35 21.96
CA ALA A 78 -11.14 -6.41 20.88
C ALA A 78 -11.57 -5.56 19.68
N LEU A 79 -12.86 -5.58 19.32
CA LEU A 79 -13.41 -4.74 18.25
C LEU A 79 -13.26 -3.24 18.59
N GLY A 80 -13.54 -2.86 19.83
CA GLY A 80 -13.31 -1.50 20.31
C GLY A 80 -11.85 -1.06 20.24
N ALA A 81 -10.92 -1.95 20.64
CA ALA A 81 -9.48 -1.69 20.57
C ALA A 81 -8.98 -1.57 19.13
N VAL A 82 -9.40 -2.50 18.25
CA VAL A 82 -9.10 -2.46 16.81
C VAL A 82 -9.56 -1.14 16.20
N LYS A 83 -10.83 -0.76 16.39
CA LYS A 83 -11.36 0.50 15.86
C LYS A 83 -10.65 1.74 16.41
N GLY A 84 -10.17 1.70 17.65
CA GLY A 84 -9.38 2.79 18.24
C GLY A 84 -7.96 2.91 17.70
N LEU A 85 -7.42 1.86 17.07
CA LEU A 85 -6.09 1.85 16.45
C LEU A 85 -6.13 2.08 14.94
N LEU A 86 -7.26 1.81 14.28
CA LEU A 86 -7.40 2.00 12.84
C LEU A 86 -7.30 3.48 12.46
N PRO A 87 -6.65 3.80 11.33
CA PRO A 87 -6.62 5.16 10.81
C PRO A 87 -8.02 5.59 10.31
N ASP A 88 -8.29 6.89 10.32
CA ASP A 88 -9.63 7.43 10.00
C ASP A 88 -10.13 7.01 8.61
N TYR A 89 -9.24 6.92 7.62
CA TYR A 89 -9.58 6.50 6.25
C TYR A 89 -10.09 5.05 6.16
N ALA A 90 -9.82 4.23 7.17
CA ALA A 90 -10.33 2.86 7.23
C ALA A 90 -11.81 2.82 7.63
N GLU A 91 -12.39 3.94 8.09
CA GLU A 91 -13.79 4.05 8.53
C GLU A 91 -14.20 2.98 9.57
N GLY A 92 -13.23 2.52 10.37
CA GLY A 92 -13.41 1.48 11.37
C GLY A 92 -13.53 0.06 10.82
N ASP A 93 -13.13 -0.17 9.55
CA ASP A 93 -13.05 -1.48 8.89
C ASP A 93 -11.60 -1.99 8.83
N LEU A 94 -11.31 -3.06 9.56
CA LEU A 94 -9.98 -3.69 9.56
C LEU A 94 -9.61 -4.23 8.19
N ALA A 95 -10.57 -4.76 7.42
CA ALA A 95 -10.29 -5.34 6.11
C ALA A 95 -9.79 -4.29 5.10
N ALA A 96 -10.12 -3.00 5.31
CA ALA A 96 -9.66 -1.89 4.46
C ALA A 96 -8.15 -1.63 4.55
N VAL A 97 -7.48 -2.11 5.61
CA VAL A 97 -6.04 -1.88 5.83
C VAL A 97 -5.21 -3.16 5.75
N CYS A 98 -5.83 -4.32 5.57
CA CYS A 98 -5.12 -5.59 5.64
C CYS A 98 -4.21 -5.88 4.46
N SER A 99 -4.32 -5.14 3.35
CA SER A 99 -3.38 -5.20 2.23
C SER A 99 -2.21 -4.22 2.37
N TRP A 100 -2.21 -3.34 3.39
CA TRP A 100 -1.23 -2.27 3.52
C TRP A 100 0.23 -2.74 3.57
N ALA A 101 0.52 -3.87 4.23
CA ALA A 101 1.90 -4.35 4.34
C ALA A 101 2.51 -4.72 2.96
N ASP A 102 1.69 -5.19 2.02
CA ASP A 102 2.11 -5.42 0.64
C ASP A 102 2.39 -4.12 -0.12
N GLU A 103 1.62 -3.08 0.18
CA GLU A 103 1.75 -1.78 -0.48
C GLU A 103 3.05 -1.08 -0.04
N ILE A 104 3.42 -1.21 1.25
CA ILE A 104 4.59 -0.53 1.80
C ILE A 104 5.91 -1.29 1.66
N ARG A 105 5.93 -2.63 1.55
CA ARG A 105 7.20 -3.40 1.51
C ARG A 105 8.11 -3.05 0.32
N HIS A 106 7.57 -2.43 -0.73
CA HIS A 106 8.33 -1.92 -1.88
C HIS A 106 8.86 -0.50 -1.68
N ASN A 107 8.33 0.22 -0.68
CA ASN A 107 8.84 1.52 -0.27
C ASN A 107 10.20 1.34 0.41
N PHE A 108 11.17 2.17 0.02
CA PHE A 108 12.54 2.11 0.53
C PHE A 108 12.63 2.05 2.06
N HIS A 109 11.80 2.84 2.75
CA HIS A 109 11.76 2.91 4.22
C HIS A 109 11.23 1.63 4.89
N TRP A 110 10.46 0.81 4.17
CA TRP A 110 9.88 -0.44 4.66
C TRP A 110 10.39 -1.66 3.91
N ARG A 111 11.45 -1.52 3.09
CA ARG A 111 12.03 -2.64 2.33
C ARG A 111 12.49 -3.80 3.21
N TRP A 112 12.83 -3.52 4.46
CA TRP A 112 13.17 -4.52 5.47
C TRP A 112 12.00 -5.46 5.80
N SER A 113 10.74 -5.05 5.54
CA SER A 113 9.57 -5.89 5.82
C SER A 113 9.33 -6.95 4.74
N GLY A 114 9.95 -6.85 3.56
CA GLY A 114 9.72 -7.80 2.45
C GLY A 114 9.89 -9.26 2.83
N PRO A 115 11.01 -9.67 3.47
CA PRO A 115 11.20 -11.05 3.92
C PRO A 115 10.24 -11.49 5.05
N LEU A 116 9.49 -10.57 5.66
CA LEU A 116 8.51 -10.89 6.71
C LEU A 116 7.19 -11.46 6.16
N HIS A 117 6.98 -11.49 4.85
CA HIS A 117 5.74 -11.99 4.24
C HIS A 117 5.73 -13.52 4.05
N TYR A 118 6.88 -14.17 4.18
CA TYR A 118 7.03 -15.60 3.87
C TYR A 118 8.06 -16.30 4.77
N VAL A 119 8.18 -17.60 4.57
CA VAL A 119 9.19 -18.50 5.12
C VAL A 119 9.69 -19.39 3.99
N ASP A 120 11.00 -19.45 3.84
CA ASP A 120 11.66 -20.38 2.93
C ASP A 120 11.92 -21.71 3.65
N THR A 121 11.38 -22.81 3.11
CA THR A 121 11.66 -24.16 3.62
C THR A 121 12.55 -24.95 2.66
N PRO A 122 13.36 -25.90 3.15
CA PRO A 122 14.20 -26.71 2.27
C PRO A 122 13.38 -27.54 1.29
N ASP A 123 13.82 -27.55 0.03
CA ASP A 123 13.14 -28.22 -1.08
C ASP A 123 12.77 -29.68 -0.76
N TYR A 124 11.53 -30.03 -1.11
CA TYR A 124 10.98 -31.39 -1.01
C TYR A 124 10.91 -31.99 0.41
N ARG A 125 11.26 -31.23 1.47
CA ARG A 125 11.16 -31.72 2.85
C ARG A 125 9.75 -31.69 3.41
N CYS A 126 8.91 -30.80 2.89
CA CYS A 126 7.51 -30.67 3.27
C CYS A 126 7.29 -30.52 4.78
N ASN A 127 8.22 -29.85 5.46
CA ASN A 127 8.14 -29.57 6.88
C ASN A 127 8.69 -28.17 7.19
N TYR A 128 8.25 -27.63 8.31
CA TYR A 128 8.71 -26.36 8.84
C TYR A 128 9.29 -26.60 10.24
N GLU A 129 10.47 -26.05 10.50
CA GLU A 129 11.10 -26.03 11.82
C GLU A 129 11.68 -24.65 12.07
N TYR A 130 11.23 -24.00 13.15
CA TYR A 130 11.84 -22.75 13.60
C TYR A 130 13.32 -22.96 13.92
N CYS A 131 13.66 -24.06 14.58
CA CYS A 131 15.02 -24.40 14.98
C CYS A 131 15.29 -25.90 15.05
N ILE A 132 16.57 -26.30 14.87
CA ILE A 132 17.06 -27.68 14.98
C ILE A 132 17.99 -27.88 16.18
N ILE A 133 17.92 -29.10 16.74
CA ILE A 133 18.89 -29.62 17.70
C ILE A 133 19.75 -30.67 16.97
N PRO A 134 21.09 -30.51 16.89
CA PRO A 134 21.96 -31.48 16.24
C PRO A 134 21.86 -32.87 16.91
N LYS A 135 21.55 -33.92 16.13
CA LYS A 135 21.35 -35.29 16.64
C LYS A 135 22.64 -36.11 16.82
N ASP A 136 23.78 -35.65 16.29
CA ASP A 136 25.01 -36.45 16.20
C ASP A 136 26.01 -36.27 17.35
N PHE A 137 25.65 -35.51 18.40
CA PHE A 137 26.48 -35.41 19.61
C PHE A 137 25.75 -36.09 20.76
N GLY A 138 26.29 -37.22 21.23
CA GLY A 138 25.78 -37.98 22.37
C GLY A 138 25.80 -37.17 23.67
N VAL A 139 24.77 -36.34 23.88
CA VAL A 139 24.75 -35.36 24.97
C VAL A 139 23.63 -35.70 25.95
N THR A 140 24.04 -35.93 27.21
CA THR A 140 23.13 -36.06 28.35
C THR A 140 22.48 -34.71 28.68
N LYS A 141 21.24 -34.74 29.22
CA LYS A 141 20.37 -33.58 29.55
C LYS A 141 21.02 -32.39 30.27
N LYS A 142 22.22 -32.56 30.84
CA LYS A 142 22.95 -31.52 31.58
C LYS A 142 23.85 -30.62 30.71
N SER A 143 23.98 -30.92 29.41
CA SER A 143 24.91 -30.21 28.51
C SER A 143 24.22 -29.46 27.36
N ILE A 144 22.89 -29.33 27.38
CA ILE A 144 22.13 -28.61 26.35
C ILE A 144 22.37 -27.09 26.39
N ASN A 145 22.80 -26.53 27.51
CA ASN A 145 23.12 -25.10 27.63
C ASN A 145 24.36 -24.62 26.87
N LEU A 146 25.13 -25.54 26.26
CA LEU A 146 26.38 -25.19 25.56
C LEU A 146 26.26 -25.28 24.03
N TYR A 147 25.17 -25.83 23.48
CA TYR A 147 25.01 -25.99 22.03
C TYR A 147 24.12 -24.88 21.47
N ALA A 148 24.63 -24.14 20.49
CA ALA A 148 23.89 -23.13 19.77
C ALA A 148 22.71 -23.79 19.03
N THR A 149 21.47 -23.47 19.44
CA THR A 149 20.29 -23.74 18.64
C THR A 149 20.45 -23.03 17.28
N LEU A 150 20.38 -23.80 16.20
CA LEU A 150 20.39 -23.26 14.84
C LEU A 150 18.94 -23.01 14.42
N ILE A 151 18.62 -21.77 14.04
CA ILE A 151 17.35 -21.44 13.38
C ILE A 151 17.43 -22.01 11.97
N ARG A 152 16.43 -22.78 11.56
CA ARG A 152 16.45 -23.51 10.29
C ARG A 152 15.74 -22.75 9.19
N ASP A 153 14.50 -22.32 9.42
CA ASP A 153 13.66 -21.76 8.36
C ASP A 153 13.28 -20.29 8.58
N CYS A 154 13.24 -19.80 9.83
CA CYS A 154 12.84 -18.41 10.09
C CYS A 154 14.04 -17.45 10.06
N HIS A 155 14.56 -17.20 8.88
CA HIS A 155 15.63 -16.24 8.65
C HIS A 155 15.53 -15.59 7.27
N ASP A 156 16.14 -14.42 7.09
CA ASP A 156 16.26 -13.82 5.76
C ASP A 156 17.30 -14.56 4.90
N PHE A 157 17.45 -14.16 3.63
CA PHE A 157 18.45 -14.73 2.72
C PHE A 157 19.92 -14.55 3.18
N ARG A 158 20.18 -13.71 4.19
CA ARG A 158 21.50 -13.50 4.81
C ARG A 158 21.69 -14.32 6.09
N GLY A 159 20.68 -15.07 6.51
CA GLY A 159 20.69 -15.86 7.74
C GLY A 159 20.42 -15.04 9.00
N HIS A 160 19.93 -13.79 8.89
CA HIS A 160 19.47 -13.03 10.03
C HIS A 160 18.21 -13.70 10.61
N LYS A 161 18.33 -14.08 11.87
CA LYS A 161 17.31 -14.79 12.65
C LYS A 161 16.03 -13.99 12.79
N ASP A 162 14.90 -14.69 12.86
CA ASP A 162 13.55 -14.16 13.14
C ASP A 162 12.98 -13.23 12.06
N ILE A 163 13.69 -13.04 10.94
CA ILE A 163 13.23 -12.26 9.78
C ILE A 163 12.47 -13.19 8.83
N CYS A 164 11.24 -13.53 9.22
CA CYS A 164 10.29 -14.31 8.43
C CYS A 164 8.85 -14.05 8.92
N VAL A 165 7.83 -14.58 8.25
CA VAL A 165 6.42 -14.36 8.66
C VAL A 165 6.08 -14.86 10.06
N THR A 166 6.67 -15.98 10.51
CA THR A 166 6.39 -16.48 11.86
C THR A 166 7.04 -15.63 12.94
N GLY A 167 8.27 -15.17 12.71
CA GLY A 167 8.96 -14.20 13.57
C GLY A 167 8.22 -12.85 13.63
N ALA A 168 7.69 -12.39 12.50
CA ALA A 168 6.89 -11.17 12.43
C ALA A 168 5.60 -11.29 13.25
N ILE A 169 4.87 -12.40 13.14
CA ILE A 169 3.67 -12.64 13.95
C ILE A 169 4.01 -12.61 15.45
N TYR A 170 5.09 -13.27 15.88
CA TYR A 170 5.53 -13.19 17.28
C TYR A 170 5.85 -11.75 17.71
N ASN A 171 6.58 -11.00 16.89
CA ASN A 171 6.98 -9.63 17.18
C ASN A 171 5.76 -8.71 17.35
N TYR A 172 4.88 -8.63 16.36
CA TYR A 172 3.76 -7.69 16.38
C TYR A 172 2.67 -8.09 17.37
N THR A 173 2.49 -9.39 17.63
CA THR A 173 1.66 -9.86 18.75
C THR A 173 2.21 -9.34 20.07
N LYS A 174 3.53 -9.45 20.30
CA LYS A 174 4.17 -8.96 21.51
C LYS A 174 4.09 -7.43 21.65
N GLN A 175 4.22 -6.68 20.55
CA GLN A 175 4.08 -5.22 20.56
C GLN A 175 2.67 -4.80 21.00
N LEU A 176 1.63 -5.43 20.44
CA LEU A 176 0.24 -5.14 20.80
C LEU A 176 -0.07 -5.53 22.25
N THR A 177 0.44 -6.66 22.73
CA THR A 177 0.29 -7.07 24.14
C THR A 177 1.07 -6.14 25.09
N SER A 178 2.32 -5.78 24.77
CA SER A 178 3.19 -5.01 25.67
C SER A 178 2.87 -3.51 25.68
N GLY A 179 2.49 -2.95 24.53
CA GLY A 179 2.10 -1.54 24.39
C GLY A 179 0.86 -1.17 25.20
N TYR A 180 0.01 -2.17 25.50
CA TYR A 180 -1.17 -2.00 26.35
C TYR A 180 -0.86 -2.04 27.87
N HIS A 181 0.29 -2.62 28.28
CA HIS A 181 0.63 -2.85 29.69
C HIS A 181 1.66 -1.87 30.28
N ASN A 182 2.50 -1.19 29.49
CA ASN A 182 3.60 -0.36 30.02
C ASN A 182 3.53 1.11 29.58
N SER A 183 3.07 1.99 30.47
CA SER A 183 3.22 3.45 30.37
C SER A 183 4.59 3.98 30.83
N GLY A 184 5.68 3.21 30.69
CA GLY A 184 6.93 3.50 31.43
C GLY A 184 8.29 3.15 30.81
N SER A 185 8.40 2.67 29.56
CA SER A 185 9.71 2.45 28.89
C SER A 185 9.85 3.29 27.63
N GLU A 186 11.06 3.80 27.37
CA GLU A 186 11.42 4.80 26.33
C GLU A 186 11.14 4.42 24.86
N ILE A 187 10.71 3.19 24.56
CA ILE A 187 10.38 2.77 23.19
C ILE A 187 8.86 2.73 23.03
N ARG A 188 8.29 3.70 22.30
CA ARG A 188 6.89 3.69 21.88
C ARG A 188 6.77 2.99 20.52
N TYR A 189 6.19 1.79 20.50
CA TYR A 189 5.79 1.14 19.24
C TYR A 189 4.62 1.89 18.59
N ASN A 190 4.56 1.92 17.26
CA ASN A 190 3.36 2.33 16.54
C ASN A 190 2.37 1.16 16.53
N LEU A 191 1.37 1.22 17.42
CA LEU A 191 0.40 0.11 17.57
C LEU A 191 -0.56 -0.02 16.39
N THR A 192 -0.77 1.04 15.61
CA THR A 192 -1.53 0.99 14.36
C THR A 192 -0.78 0.15 13.32
N GLU A 193 0.52 0.41 13.13
CA GLU A 193 1.36 -0.41 12.26
C GLU A 193 1.43 -1.85 12.76
N ALA A 194 1.58 -2.06 14.07
CA ALA A 194 1.63 -3.42 14.63
C ALA A 194 0.34 -4.21 14.38
N LEU A 195 -0.82 -3.56 14.49
CA LEU A 195 -2.10 -4.17 14.13
C LEU A 195 -2.15 -4.52 12.65
N MET A 196 -1.81 -3.58 11.77
CA MET A 196 -1.88 -3.77 10.32
C MET A 196 -0.92 -4.86 9.82
N PHE A 197 0.32 -4.87 10.33
CA PHE A 197 1.29 -5.93 10.07
C PHE A 197 0.82 -7.29 10.59
N LEU A 198 0.36 -7.38 11.85
CA LEU A 198 -0.09 -8.65 12.41
C LEU A 198 -1.26 -9.22 11.62
N SER A 199 -2.24 -8.39 11.29
CA SER A 199 -3.41 -8.78 10.50
C SER A 199 -3.03 -9.33 9.13
N HIS A 200 -2.10 -8.67 8.45
CA HIS A 200 -1.56 -9.12 7.18
C HIS A 200 -0.78 -10.44 7.31
N PHE A 201 0.20 -10.51 8.21
CA PHE A 201 1.07 -11.67 8.34
C PHE A 201 0.34 -12.94 8.81
N ILE A 202 -0.74 -12.80 9.60
CA ILE A 202 -1.62 -13.94 9.88
C ILE A 202 -2.33 -14.42 8.61
N GLY A 203 -2.71 -13.54 7.69
CA GLY A 203 -3.13 -13.94 6.34
C GLY A 203 -2.02 -14.73 5.64
N ASP A 204 -0.84 -14.15 5.52
CA ASP A 204 0.29 -14.70 4.76
C ASP A 204 0.72 -16.08 5.18
N VAL A 205 0.90 -16.30 6.49
CA VAL A 205 1.31 -17.61 7.01
C VAL A 205 0.27 -18.69 6.68
N HIS A 206 -0.97 -18.34 6.33
CA HIS A 206 -2.00 -19.26 5.89
C HIS A 206 -2.01 -19.55 4.39
N GLN A 207 -1.33 -18.74 3.57
CA GLN A 207 -1.11 -19.02 2.16
C GLN A 207 -0.09 -20.16 2.05
N PRO A 208 -0.45 -21.35 1.51
CA PRO A 208 0.46 -22.50 1.49
C PRO A 208 1.83 -22.21 0.88
N LEU A 209 1.90 -21.46 -0.21
CA LEU A 209 3.14 -21.17 -0.95
C LEU A 209 4.00 -20.06 -0.34
N HIS A 210 3.52 -19.31 0.66
CA HIS A 210 4.39 -18.45 1.47
C HIS A 210 5.19 -19.23 2.50
N VAL A 211 4.85 -20.50 2.72
CA VAL A 211 5.70 -21.44 3.44
C VAL A 211 6.10 -22.51 2.45
N GLY A 212 6.82 -22.05 1.42
CA GLY A 212 7.15 -22.80 0.21
C GLY A 212 8.60 -23.24 0.15
N PHE A 213 9.05 -23.70 -1.02
CA PHE A 213 10.42 -24.16 -1.20
C PHE A 213 11.33 -23.00 -1.58
N THR A 214 12.55 -23.01 -1.01
CA THR A 214 13.57 -22.01 -1.34
C THR A 214 13.94 -22.06 -2.83
N GLY A 215 14.09 -23.27 -3.38
CA GLY A 215 14.60 -23.47 -4.74
C GLY A 215 13.66 -23.00 -5.85
N ASP A 216 12.38 -22.80 -5.55
CA ASP A 216 11.40 -22.28 -6.51
C ASP A 216 10.78 -20.93 -6.11
N GLU A 217 11.33 -20.29 -5.06
CA GLU A 217 10.83 -19.04 -4.49
C GLU A 217 9.34 -19.14 -4.11
N GLY A 218 8.95 -20.24 -3.45
CA GLY A 218 7.55 -20.51 -3.12
C GLY A 218 6.66 -20.70 -4.37
N GLY A 219 7.20 -21.24 -5.45
CA GLY A 219 6.49 -21.42 -6.72
C GLY A 219 6.43 -20.19 -7.62
N ASN A 220 7.08 -19.07 -7.26
CA ASN A 220 7.18 -17.89 -8.13
C ASN A 220 7.92 -18.19 -9.44
N THR A 221 8.88 -19.11 -9.40
CA THR A 221 9.65 -19.55 -10.58
C THR A 221 8.99 -20.68 -11.37
N ILE A 222 7.89 -21.26 -10.86
CA ILE A 222 7.13 -22.30 -11.55
C ILE A 222 6.14 -21.65 -12.52
N ILE A 223 6.61 -21.37 -13.73
CA ILE A 223 5.81 -20.74 -14.78
C ILE A 223 4.81 -21.74 -15.36
N VAL A 224 3.52 -21.40 -15.33
CA VAL A 224 2.40 -22.22 -15.80
C VAL A 224 1.40 -21.38 -16.58
N ARG A 225 0.30 -22.01 -17.04
CA ARG A 225 -0.86 -21.29 -17.57
C ARG A 225 -2.06 -21.54 -16.66
N TRP A 226 -2.75 -20.49 -16.24
CA TRP A 226 -4.07 -20.58 -15.65
C TRP A 226 -5.09 -20.41 -16.77
N TYR A 227 -5.75 -21.52 -17.13
CA TYR A 227 -6.53 -21.61 -18.36
C TYR A 227 -5.74 -21.10 -19.58
N ARG A 228 -6.14 -19.95 -20.13
CA ARG A 228 -5.51 -19.33 -21.30
C ARG A 228 -4.42 -18.32 -20.96
N ARG A 229 -4.23 -17.93 -19.70
CA ARG A 229 -3.30 -16.86 -19.29
C ARG A 229 -2.00 -17.45 -18.75
N LYS A 230 -0.85 -16.96 -19.21
CA LYS A 230 0.47 -17.33 -18.66
C LYS A 230 0.66 -16.62 -17.30
N THR A 231 1.16 -17.34 -16.30
CA THR A 231 1.35 -16.87 -14.93
C THR A 231 2.42 -17.72 -14.22
N ASN A 232 2.64 -17.54 -12.92
CA ASN A 232 3.37 -18.48 -12.07
C ASN A 232 2.42 -19.17 -11.06
N LEU A 233 2.91 -20.23 -10.40
CA LEU A 233 2.14 -21.02 -9.46
C LEU A 233 1.77 -20.24 -8.19
N HIS A 234 2.66 -19.39 -7.70
CA HIS A 234 2.42 -18.55 -6.50
C HIS A 234 1.18 -17.66 -6.68
N HIS A 235 1.17 -16.87 -7.75
CA HIS A 235 0.08 -15.97 -8.12
C HIS A 235 -1.26 -16.70 -8.37
N ILE A 236 -1.24 -17.98 -8.74
CA ILE A 236 -2.48 -18.77 -8.84
C ILE A 236 -3.12 -18.95 -7.46
N TRP A 237 -2.30 -19.21 -6.43
CA TRP A 237 -2.76 -19.39 -5.07
C TRP A 237 -3.11 -18.07 -4.38
N ASP A 238 -2.38 -17.00 -4.67
CA ASP A 238 -2.68 -15.67 -4.11
C ASP A 238 -3.98 -15.08 -4.64
N ASP A 239 -4.15 -15.12 -5.97
CA ASP A 239 -5.20 -14.36 -6.66
C ASP A 239 -6.11 -15.26 -7.50
N MET A 240 -5.53 -16.05 -8.41
CA MET A 240 -6.32 -16.55 -9.55
C MET A 240 -7.37 -17.60 -9.17
N ILE A 241 -7.14 -18.42 -8.13
CA ILE A 241 -8.16 -19.34 -7.61
C ILE A 241 -9.32 -18.53 -7.02
N ILE A 242 -9.04 -17.51 -6.20
CA ILE A 242 -10.06 -16.65 -5.57
C ILE A 242 -10.83 -15.90 -6.65
N ASP A 243 -10.16 -15.22 -7.57
CA ASP A 243 -10.76 -14.51 -8.69
C ASP A 243 -11.68 -15.39 -9.54
N SER A 244 -11.25 -16.62 -9.82
CA SER A 244 -12.04 -17.57 -10.60
C SER A 244 -13.27 -18.02 -9.82
N ALA A 245 -13.15 -18.25 -8.51
CA ALA A 245 -14.29 -18.58 -7.65
C ALA A 245 -15.28 -17.42 -7.54
N LEU A 246 -14.79 -16.18 -7.36
CA LEU A 246 -15.62 -14.99 -7.33
C LEU A 246 -16.47 -14.86 -8.59
N LYS A 247 -15.83 -14.97 -9.76
CA LYS A 247 -16.53 -14.91 -11.06
C LYS A 247 -17.50 -16.06 -11.27
N THR A 248 -17.13 -17.27 -10.87
CA THR A 248 -17.89 -18.49 -11.18
C THR A 248 -19.05 -18.73 -10.22
N TYR A 249 -18.86 -18.49 -8.93
CA TYR A 249 -19.79 -18.92 -7.87
C TYR A 249 -20.38 -17.77 -7.05
N TYR A 250 -19.76 -16.60 -7.05
CA TYR A 250 -20.11 -15.50 -6.13
C TYR A 250 -20.48 -14.20 -6.83
N ASN A 251 -20.84 -14.25 -8.12
CA ASN A 251 -21.27 -13.07 -8.89
C ASN A 251 -20.25 -11.91 -8.84
N SER A 252 -18.96 -12.23 -8.78
CA SER A 252 -17.85 -11.28 -8.59
C SER A 252 -17.95 -10.43 -7.31
N ASP A 253 -18.65 -10.90 -6.28
CA ASP A 253 -18.82 -10.23 -5.00
C ASP A 253 -18.18 -11.05 -3.86
N ILE A 254 -17.09 -10.52 -3.30
CA ILE A 254 -16.36 -11.15 -2.20
C ILE A 254 -17.17 -11.22 -0.91
N ALA A 255 -18.13 -10.31 -0.69
CA ALA A 255 -18.99 -10.37 0.49
C ALA A 255 -19.84 -11.65 0.48
N ILE A 256 -20.26 -12.13 -0.70
CA ILE A 256 -20.99 -13.40 -0.84
C ILE A 256 -20.08 -14.60 -0.52
N MET A 257 -18.82 -14.57 -1.00
CA MET A 257 -17.83 -15.61 -0.68
C MET A 257 -17.53 -15.64 0.83
N ILE A 258 -17.30 -14.48 1.45
CA ILE A 258 -17.08 -14.35 2.90
C ILE A 258 -18.28 -14.88 3.68
N GLN A 259 -19.51 -14.54 3.29
CA GLN A 259 -20.71 -15.07 3.92
C GLN A 259 -20.81 -16.60 3.78
N ALA A 260 -20.46 -17.16 2.62
CA ALA A 260 -20.44 -18.60 2.42
C ALA A 260 -19.40 -19.28 3.33
N ILE A 261 -18.19 -18.71 3.42
CA ILE A 261 -17.14 -19.17 4.34
C ILE A 261 -17.60 -19.08 5.80
N GLN A 262 -18.21 -17.97 6.22
CA GLN A 262 -18.75 -17.79 7.57
C GLN A 262 -19.86 -18.80 7.90
N ARG A 263 -20.73 -19.13 6.93
CA ARG A 263 -21.71 -20.22 7.10
C ARG A 263 -21.03 -21.55 7.32
N ASN A 264 -20.00 -21.89 6.55
CA ASN A 264 -19.22 -23.13 6.73
C ASN A 264 -18.51 -23.16 8.09
N ILE A 265 -17.97 -22.03 8.57
CA ILE A 265 -17.40 -21.89 9.92
C ILE A 265 -18.43 -22.26 11.00
N THR A 266 -19.66 -21.77 10.87
CA THR A 266 -20.74 -22.09 11.83
C THR A 266 -21.40 -23.46 11.61
N GLY A 267 -21.21 -24.06 10.43
CA GLY A 267 -21.78 -25.35 10.03
C GLY A 267 -20.73 -26.44 9.96
N ASP A 268 -20.32 -26.80 8.74
CA ASP A 268 -19.45 -27.95 8.44
C ASP A 268 -18.12 -27.96 9.19
N TRP A 269 -17.54 -26.79 9.48
CA TRP A 269 -16.26 -26.64 10.19
C TRP A 269 -16.42 -26.34 11.68
N SER A 270 -17.63 -26.30 12.22
CA SER A 270 -17.91 -25.94 13.62
C SER A 270 -17.09 -26.76 14.64
N PHE A 271 -16.89 -28.05 14.38
CA PHE A 271 -16.08 -28.94 15.23
C PHE A 271 -14.57 -28.62 15.16
N ASP A 272 -14.09 -28.14 14.02
CA ASP A 272 -12.69 -27.80 13.79
C ASP A 272 -12.31 -26.46 14.48
N ILE A 273 -13.27 -25.54 14.71
CA ILE A 273 -12.99 -24.19 15.23
C ILE A 273 -12.26 -24.20 16.57
N SER A 274 -12.60 -25.11 17.47
CA SER A 274 -11.89 -25.24 18.75
C SER A 274 -10.40 -25.52 18.54
N SER A 275 -10.08 -26.43 17.63
CA SER A 275 -8.70 -26.76 17.28
C SER A 275 -7.97 -25.60 16.58
N TRP A 276 -8.67 -24.79 15.79
CA TRP A 276 -8.04 -23.65 15.10
C TRP A 276 -7.71 -22.51 16.05
N LYS A 277 -8.56 -22.28 17.06
CA LYS A 277 -8.37 -21.25 18.09
C LYS A 277 -7.34 -21.64 19.14
N ASN A 278 -7.19 -22.93 19.42
CA ASN A 278 -6.32 -23.41 20.48
C ASN A 278 -4.84 -23.24 20.12
N CYS A 279 -4.18 -22.34 20.84
CA CYS A 279 -2.74 -22.29 21.00
C CYS A 279 -2.31 -23.06 22.26
N ALA A 280 -1.03 -23.44 22.36
CA ALA A 280 -0.48 -23.93 23.63
C ALA A 280 -0.72 -22.88 24.74
N SER A 281 -0.92 -23.32 25.99
CA SER A 281 -1.65 -22.59 27.04
C SER A 281 -1.12 -21.20 27.44
N ASP A 282 0.08 -20.82 27.00
CA ASP A 282 0.71 -19.52 27.30
C ASP A 282 1.01 -18.65 26.06
N ASP A 283 0.73 -19.13 24.84
CA ASP A 283 1.03 -18.42 23.59
C ASP A 283 -0.18 -17.62 23.07
N THR A 284 0.01 -16.33 22.81
CA THR A 284 -1.01 -15.44 22.21
C THR A 284 -1.25 -15.72 20.71
N ALA A 285 -0.25 -16.28 20.01
CA ALA A 285 -0.32 -16.72 18.62
C ALA A 285 0.61 -17.92 18.39
N CYS A 286 0.27 -18.81 17.44
CA CYS A 286 1.01 -20.05 17.15
C CYS A 286 1.50 -20.12 15.69
N PRO A 287 2.29 -19.15 15.23
CA PRO A 287 2.69 -19.09 13.83
C PRO A 287 3.46 -20.33 13.34
N ASN A 288 4.17 -21.04 14.22
CA ASN A 288 4.86 -22.29 13.86
C ASN A 288 3.90 -23.41 13.44
N LEU A 289 2.75 -23.53 14.12
CA LEU A 289 1.69 -24.47 13.74
C LEU A 289 1.12 -24.08 12.38
N TYR A 290 0.84 -22.79 12.18
CA TYR A 290 0.22 -22.28 10.96
C TYR A 290 1.13 -22.52 9.76
N ALA A 291 2.44 -22.27 9.92
CA ALA A 291 3.44 -22.52 8.90
C ALA A 291 3.60 -24.01 8.58
N SER A 292 3.62 -24.87 9.60
CA SER A 292 3.67 -26.34 9.42
C SER A 292 2.49 -26.88 8.62
N GLU A 293 1.30 -26.33 8.83
CA GLU A 293 0.12 -26.66 8.01
C GLU A 293 0.26 -26.15 6.57
N SER A 294 0.76 -24.92 6.39
CA SER A 294 0.94 -24.33 5.06
C SER A 294 1.89 -25.12 4.18
N ILE A 295 3.09 -25.47 4.66
CA ILE A 295 4.04 -26.29 3.88
C ILE A 295 3.49 -27.69 3.57
N SER A 296 2.75 -28.29 4.50
CA SER A 296 2.07 -29.57 4.28
C SER A 296 1.05 -29.49 3.15
N LEU A 297 0.26 -28.41 3.13
CA LEU A 297 -0.72 -28.15 2.07
C LEU A 297 -0.06 -27.77 0.74
N ALA A 298 1.05 -27.03 0.77
CA ALA A 298 1.83 -26.68 -0.42
C ALA A 298 2.29 -27.97 -1.13
N CYS A 299 2.89 -28.90 -0.38
CA CYS A 299 3.31 -30.19 -0.93
C CYS A 299 2.14 -31.06 -1.40
N LYS A 300 1.07 -31.13 -0.61
CA LYS A 300 -0.05 -32.03 -0.90
C LYS A 300 -0.90 -31.56 -2.07
N PHE A 301 -1.04 -30.24 -2.24
CA PHE A 301 -2.00 -29.63 -3.16
C PHE A 301 -1.37 -28.66 -4.16
N ALA A 302 -0.55 -27.71 -3.71
CA ALA A 302 -0.03 -26.63 -4.55
C ALA A 302 0.96 -27.14 -5.60
N TYR A 303 2.07 -27.75 -5.17
CA TYR A 303 3.08 -28.29 -6.09
C TYR A 303 2.58 -29.52 -6.87
N ARG A 304 1.61 -30.24 -6.32
CA ARG A 304 1.11 -31.48 -6.93
C ARG A 304 0.39 -31.20 -8.25
N ASN A 305 0.93 -31.76 -9.35
CA ASN A 305 0.46 -31.61 -10.74
C ASN A 305 0.67 -30.21 -11.33
N ALA A 306 1.48 -29.35 -10.71
CA ALA A 306 1.84 -28.03 -11.22
C ALA A 306 3.29 -28.02 -11.72
N THR A 307 3.55 -28.64 -12.87
CA THR A 307 4.89 -28.65 -13.47
C THR A 307 5.12 -27.43 -14.36
N PRO A 308 6.35 -26.91 -14.50
CA PRO A 308 6.65 -25.81 -15.41
C PRO A 308 6.12 -26.06 -16.83
N GLY A 309 5.43 -25.08 -17.41
CA GLY A 309 4.80 -25.14 -18.72
C GLY A 309 3.42 -25.81 -18.77
N SER A 310 2.95 -26.43 -17.69
CA SER A 310 1.61 -27.03 -17.63
C SER A 310 0.49 -25.99 -17.71
N THR A 311 -0.70 -26.44 -18.11
CA THR A 311 -1.93 -25.65 -18.07
C THR A 311 -2.81 -26.19 -16.95
N LEU A 312 -3.12 -25.33 -15.99
CA LEU A 312 -4.00 -25.60 -14.86
C LEU A 312 -5.38 -25.02 -15.18
N GLY A 313 -6.38 -25.89 -15.27
CA GLY A 313 -7.78 -25.55 -15.55
C GLY A 313 -8.71 -26.11 -14.47
N ASP A 314 -9.92 -26.52 -14.85
CA ASP A 314 -10.98 -26.90 -13.90
C ASP A 314 -10.57 -27.99 -12.91
N ASP A 315 -9.84 -29.03 -13.36
CA ASP A 315 -9.40 -30.11 -12.46
C ASP A 315 -8.53 -29.59 -11.31
N TYR A 316 -7.64 -28.64 -11.60
CA TYR A 316 -6.80 -28.01 -10.58
C TYR A 316 -7.63 -27.04 -9.74
N PHE A 317 -8.45 -26.20 -10.36
CA PHE A 317 -9.29 -25.23 -9.68
C PHE A 317 -10.24 -25.87 -8.67
N LEU A 318 -11.08 -26.81 -9.11
CA LEU A 318 -12.14 -27.42 -8.31
C LEU A 318 -11.61 -28.23 -7.13
N SER A 319 -10.43 -28.83 -7.28
CA SER A 319 -9.82 -29.64 -6.22
C SER A 319 -9.03 -28.82 -5.19
N ARG A 320 -8.65 -27.58 -5.50
CA ARG A 320 -7.87 -26.70 -4.62
C ARG A 320 -8.69 -25.58 -4.00
N LEU A 321 -9.80 -25.17 -4.61
CA LEU A 321 -10.69 -24.15 -4.05
C LEU A 321 -11.12 -24.44 -2.60
N PRO A 322 -11.54 -25.68 -2.22
CA PRO A 322 -11.91 -25.96 -0.82
C PRO A 322 -10.73 -25.80 0.17
N ILE A 323 -9.49 -25.98 -0.31
CA ILE A 323 -8.29 -25.77 0.51
C ILE A 323 -8.07 -24.27 0.72
N VAL A 324 -8.19 -23.47 -0.35
CA VAL A 324 -8.09 -22.00 -0.29
C VAL A 324 -9.14 -21.43 0.67
N GLU A 325 -10.42 -21.80 0.51
CA GLU A 325 -11.50 -21.34 1.40
C GLU A 325 -11.25 -21.71 2.87
N LYS A 326 -10.75 -22.93 3.12
CA LYS A 326 -10.41 -23.37 4.47
C LYS A 326 -9.25 -22.57 5.05
N ARG A 327 -8.24 -22.19 4.25
CA ARG A 327 -7.11 -21.35 4.71
C ARG A 327 -7.52 -19.91 4.98
N LEU A 328 -8.40 -19.33 4.17
CA LEU A 328 -8.99 -18.02 4.45
C LEU A 328 -9.78 -18.04 5.77
N ALA A 329 -10.58 -19.09 5.99
CA ALA A 329 -11.32 -19.29 7.24
C ALA A 329 -10.40 -19.46 8.46
N GLN A 330 -9.36 -20.28 8.34
CA GLN A 330 -8.39 -20.49 9.41
C GLN A 330 -7.63 -19.21 9.76
N GLY A 331 -7.19 -18.45 8.75
CA GLY A 331 -6.55 -17.15 8.93
C GLY A 331 -7.45 -16.19 9.69
N GLY A 332 -8.71 -16.04 9.28
CA GLY A 332 -9.66 -15.13 9.94
C GLY A 332 -9.98 -15.54 11.39
N ILE A 333 -10.20 -16.84 11.64
CA ILE A 333 -10.49 -17.34 12.99
C ILE A 333 -9.28 -17.20 13.93
N ARG A 334 -8.07 -17.44 13.42
CA ARG A 334 -6.83 -17.31 14.21
C ARG A 334 -6.49 -15.85 14.47
N LEU A 335 -6.66 -14.97 13.48
CA LEU A 335 -6.51 -13.53 13.68
C LEU A 335 -7.47 -13.01 14.76
N ALA A 336 -8.75 -13.40 14.68
CA ALA A 336 -9.74 -13.04 15.70
C ALA A 336 -9.35 -13.60 17.09
N ALA A 337 -8.91 -14.86 17.16
CA ALA A 337 -8.49 -15.46 18.44
C ALA A 337 -7.30 -14.73 19.06
N THR A 338 -6.27 -14.40 18.25
CA THR A 338 -5.10 -13.64 18.67
C THR A 338 -5.49 -12.24 19.15
N LEU A 339 -6.27 -11.49 18.37
CA LEU A 339 -6.72 -10.14 18.76
C LEU A 339 -7.66 -10.14 19.96
N ASN A 340 -8.50 -11.18 20.12
CA ASN A 340 -9.33 -11.36 21.31
C ASN A 340 -8.50 -11.59 22.56
N HIS A 341 -7.41 -12.34 22.45
CA HIS A 341 -6.48 -12.54 23.56
C HIS A 341 -5.76 -11.24 23.92
N VAL A 342 -5.26 -10.50 22.92
CA VAL A 342 -4.64 -9.17 23.10
C VAL A 342 -5.62 -8.17 23.75
N GLY A 343 -6.86 -8.08 23.23
CA GLY A 343 -7.90 -7.18 23.75
C GLY A 343 -8.45 -7.58 25.12
N GLY A 344 -8.53 -8.89 25.40
CA GLY A 344 -8.98 -9.43 26.69
C GLY A 344 -8.00 -9.23 27.86
N LEU A 345 -6.70 -9.04 27.57
CA LEU A 345 -5.69 -8.70 28.58
C LEU A 345 -5.79 -7.24 29.07
N GLY A 346 -6.59 -6.40 28.40
CA GLY A 346 -6.81 -5.01 28.77
C GLY A 346 -8.12 -4.75 29.53
N HIS A 347 -8.25 -5.11 30.82
CA HIS A 347 -9.38 -4.60 31.64
C HIS A 347 -9.10 -4.52 33.15
N PRO A 348 -9.28 -3.35 33.81
CA PRO A 348 -10.59 -2.98 34.39
C PRO A 348 -10.92 -1.46 34.41
N LYS A 349 -10.34 -0.61 33.55
CA LYS A 349 -10.61 0.85 33.61
C LYS A 349 -11.86 1.34 32.86
N MET A 350 -12.46 0.56 31.96
CA MET A 350 -13.67 0.96 31.23
C MET A 350 -15.01 0.71 31.95
N ARG A 351 -15.02 0.04 33.12
CA ARG A 351 -16.23 -0.04 33.96
C ARG A 351 -16.61 1.33 34.58
N ASN A 352 -15.65 2.24 34.71
CA ASN A 352 -15.86 3.56 35.34
C ASN A 352 -16.10 4.71 34.35
N VAL A 353 -15.91 4.51 33.04
CA VAL A 353 -16.07 5.59 32.05
C VAL A 353 -17.56 5.83 31.72
N LYS A 354 -18.39 4.78 31.67
CA LYS A 354 -19.86 4.93 31.58
C LYS A 354 -20.47 5.59 32.83
N LEU A 355 -19.82 5.49 34.00
CA LEU A 355 -20.25 6.19 35.22
C LEU A 355 -19.67 7.62 35.34
N ALA A 356 -18.49 7.88 34.77
CA ALA A 356 -17.84 9.18 34.77
C ALA A 356 -18.43 10.14 33.73
N LEU A 357 -18.78 9.67 32.52
CA LEU A 357 -19.45 10.50 31.51
C LEU A 357 -20.81 11.02 31.97
N LYS A 358 -21.53 10.24 32.79
CA LYS A 358 -22.80 10.67 33.39
C LYS A 358 -22.63 11.71 34.51
N ARG A 359 -21.44 11.79 35.14
CA ARG A 359 -21.11 12.77 36.19
C ARG A 359 -20.45 14.04 35.66
N THR A 360 -19.69 13.94 34.57
CA THR A 360 -19.02 15.10 33.95
C THR A 360 -19.98 15.97 33.15
N LEU A 361 -20.99 15.37 32.50
CA LEU A 361 -22.04 16.12 31.78
C LEU A 361 -22.98 16.91 32.70
N TYR A 362 -22.99 16.63 34.01
CA TYR A 362 -23.78 17.40 34.99
C TYR A 362 -22.97 18.51 35.69
N LYS A 363 -21.62 18.44 35.68
CA LYS A 363 -20.74 19.41 36.35
C LYS A 363 -20.14 20.48 35.43
N SER A 364 -20.17 20.28 34.11
CA SER A 364 -19.71 21.30 33.14
C SER A 364 -20.67 22.47 32.95
N PHE A 365 -21.89 22.42 33.50
CA PHE A 365 -22.87 23.53 33.39
C PHE A 365 -22.70 24.62 34.48
N GLU A 366 -21.84 24.43 35.48
CA GLU A 366 -21.66 25.39 36.60
C GLU A 366 -20.26 26.02 36.71
N ARG A 367 -19.32 25.72 35.81
CA ARG A 367 -17.92 26.21 35.91
C ARG A 367 -17.47 27.16 34.80
N MET A 368 -18.40 27.74 34.03
CA MET A 368 -18.13 28.96 33.26
C MET A 368 -18.20 30.17 34.21
N GLY A 369 -17.14 30.34 35.00
CA GLY A 369 -17.06 31.39 36.01
C GLY A 369 -15.67 31.55 36.61
N LYS A 370 -14.88 32.43 35.98
CA LYS A 370 -13.79 33.25 36.54
C LYS A 370 -12.33 32.72 36.49
N PHE A 371 -11.46 33.69 36.16
CA PHE A 371 -10.00 33.83 36.34
C PHE A 371 -9.09 32.98 35.42
N GLY A 372 -8.09 33.51 34.69
CA GLY A 372 -7.46 34.83 34.66
C GLY A 372 -6.01 34.79 35.17
N GLY A 373 -5.01 34.84 34.26
CA GLY A 373 -3.73 35.53 34.48
C GLY A 373 -2.43 34.72 34.77
N LEU A 374 -1.42 35.00 33.93
CA LEU A 374 0.05 35.03 34.13
C LEU A 374 0.84 33.73 34.38
N PHE A 375 1.86 33.46 33.54
CA PHE A 375 3.28 33.73 33.84
C PHE A 375 4.17 33.64 32.57
N ARG A 376 5.20 34.50 32.52
CA ARG A 376 6.20 34.74 31.44
C ARG A 376 7.56 34.09 31.79
N LEU A 377 8.45 34.10 30.77
CA LEU A 377 9.94 33.95 30.72
C LEU A 377 10.41 32.63 30.06
N SER A 378 11.42 32.57 29.20
CA SER A 378 12.44 33.53 28.70
C SER A 378 13.06 33.01 27.38
N ARG A 379 13.60 33.93 26.56
CA ARG A 379 14.38 33.68 25.32
C ARG A 379 15.89 33.72 25.62
N SER A 380 16.70 32.85 24.97
CA SER A 380 17.86 33.19 24.11
C SER A 380 19.04 32.18 24.17
N GLY A 381 19.58 31.88 22.98
CA GLY A 381 20.83 31.13 22.69
C GLY A 381 20.59 30.09 21.58
N PHE A 382 20.48 30.39 20.28
CA PHE A 382 21.54 30.82 19.34
C PHE A 382 22.82 29.98 19.51
N GLY A 383 23.33 29.21 18.55
CA GLY A 383 22.96 28.94 17.17
C GLY A 383 24.01 28.00 16.54
N LEU A 384 23.65 27.44 15.37
CA LEU A 384 24.49 26.87 14.31
C LEU A 384 25.64 25.89 14.65
N LEU A 385 25.54 24.65 14.12
CA LEU A 385 26.50 24.09 13.14
C LEU A 385 25.93 22.80 12.50
N VAL A 386 25.56 22.90 11.21
CA VAL A 386 25.91 21.99 10.08
C VAL A 386 25.28 20.58 10.12
N VAL A 387 24.24 20.23 9.33
CA VAL A 387 24.02 20.27 7.85
C VAL A 387 25.01 19.39 7.06
N PHE A 388 24.47 18.50 6.21
CA PHE A 388 25.11 17.43 5.39
C PHE A 388 25.38 16.11 6.13
N ALA A 389 24.88 14.94 5.70
CA ALA A 389 24.32 14.56 4.40
C ALA A 389 23.23 13.47 4.54
N PHE A 390 21.98 13.88 4.34
CA PHE A 390 20.94 13.04 3.76
C PHE A 390 21.19 13.05 2.24
N VAL A 391 21.58 11.92 1.66
CA VAL A 391 21.42 11.68 0.22
C VAL A 391 20.74 10.33 0.08
N MET A 392 19.41 10.38 0.16
CA MET A 392 18.53 9.28 -0.21
C MET A 392 18.34 9.34 -1.71
N ALA A 393 18.75 8.28 -2.42
CA ALA A 393 18.43 8.12 -3.82
C ALA A 393 16.96 7.65 -3.95
N PRO A 394 16.11 8.32 -4.75
CA PRO A 394 14.72 7.94 -4.91
C PRO A 394 14.56 6.69 -5.76
N GLY A 395 13.65 5.84 -5.29
CA GLY A 395 13.11 4.69 -5.97
C GLY A 395 12.17 5.09 -7.11
N ALA A 396 12.04 4.16 -8.04
CA ALA A 396 11.40 4.38 -9.31
C ALA A 396 9.86 4.16 -9.25
N LEU A 397 9.04 5.23 -9.20
CA LEU A 397 7.56 5.24 -9.35
C LEU A 397 7.06 5.80 -10.69
N ALA A 398 6.04 5.16 -11.29
CA ALA A 398 5.27 5.54 -12.50
C ALA A 398 4.90 7.03 -12.50
N TRP A 399 4.34 7.70 -13.51
CA TRP A 399 3.79 9.04 -13.38
C TRP A 399 2.48 8.79 -12.66
N SER A 400 2.66 8.48 -11.40
CA SER A 400 1.76 7.76 -10.55
C SER A 400 1.82 8.48 -9.22
N LYS A 401 3.01 8.91 -8.77
CA LYS A 401 3.16 9.80 -7.63
C LYS A 401 3.62 11.19 -8.01
N GLU A 402 4.71 11.28 -8.76
CA GLU A 402 5.46 12.53 -8.99
C GLU A 402 4.63 13.56 -9.75
N GLY A 403 3.94 13.14 -10.82
CA GLY A 403 3.09 14.00 -11.63
C GLY A 403 1.94 14.62 -10.82
N HIS A 404 1.23 13.80 -10.02
CA HIS A 404 0.15 14.28 -9.15
C HIS A 404 0.64 15.18 -8.02
N ILE A 405 1.76 14.82 -7.37
CA ILE A 405 2.37 15.65 -6.33
C ILE A 405 2.74 17.02 -6.88
N MET A 406 3.49 17.08 -7.99
CA MET A 406 3.88 18.35 -8.59
C MET A 406 2.67 19.17 -9.04
N THR A 407 1.68 18.53 -9.68
CA THR A 407 0.41 19.17 -10.07
C THR A 407 -0.27 19.82 -8.87
N CYS A 408 -0.38 19.10 -7.75
CA CYS A 408 -1.01 19.61 -6.54
C CYS A 408 -0.18 20.64 -5.79
N GLN A 409 1.15 20.52 -5.75
CA GLN A 409 2.03 21.53 -5.16
C GLN A 409 2.01 22.84 -5.97
N ILE A 410 1.93 22.76 -7.30
CA ILE A 410 1.70 23.94 -8.15
C ILE A 410 0.34 24.54 -7.83
N ALA A 411 -0.71 23.71 -7.81
CA ALA A 411 -2.06 24.20 -7.57
C ALA A 411 -2.18 24.89 -6.20
N GLN A 412 -1.68 24.24 -5.16
CA GLN A 412 -1.71 24.73 -3.79
C GLN A 412 -0.94 26.04 -3.61
N ALA A 413 0.21 26.19 -4.28
CA ALA A 413 0.99 27.44 -4.28
C ALA A 413 0.28 28.61 -4.98
N LEU A 414 -0.73 28.33 -5.82
CA LEU A 414 -1.49 29.31 -6.59
C LEU A 414 -2.90 29.55 -6.02
N LEU A 415 -3.23 28.98 -4.86
CA LEU A 415 -4.53 29.19 -4.24
C LEU A 415 -4.66 30.60 -3.67
N GLU A 416 -5.82 31.21 -3.90
CA GLU A 416 -6.23 32.44 -3.23
C GLU A 416 -6.58 32.16 -1.76
N PRO A 417 -6.54 33.17 -0.85
CA PRO A 417 -6.72 32.95 0.59
C PRO A 417 -7.96 32.13 0.97
N GLU A 418 -9.09 32.39 0.32
CA GLU A 418 -10.37 31.72 0.57
C GLU A 418 -10.30 30.23 0.17
N ALA A 419 -9.71 29.93 -0.99
CA ALA A 419 -9.54 28.56 -1.45
C ALA A 419 -8.48 27.82 -0.62
N ALA A 420 -7.41 28.49 -0.21
CA ALA A 420 -6.38 27.93 0.66
C ALA A 420 -6.94 27.55 2.04
N GLU A 421 -7.83 28.38 2.60
CA GLU A 421 -8.53 28.08 3.84
C GLU A 421 -9.51 26.90 3.68
N ALA A 422 -10.33 26.92 2.62
CA ALA A 422 -11.28 25.82 2.35
C ALA A 422 -10.56 24.48 2.14
N VAL A 423 -9.49 24.45 1.36
CA VAL A 423 -8.65 23.26 1.15
C VAL A 423 -8.07 22.78 2.48
N ARG A 424 -7.52 23.68 3.30
CA ARG A 424 -6.99 23.30 4.63
C ARG A 424 -8.05 22.70 5.54
N ASN A 425 -9.27 23.24 5.52
CA ASN A 425 -10.39 22.75 6.34
C ASN A 425 -10.93 21.40 5.87
N LEU A 426 -10.78 21.06 4.59
CA LEU A 426 -11.20 19.78 4.03
C LEU A 426 -10.14 18.68 4.17
N LEU A 427 -8.87 19.05 4.32
CA LEU A 427 -7.79 18.09 4.52
C LEU A 427 -7.74 17.57 5.95
N PRO A 428 -7.37 16.29 6.16
CA PRO A 428 -7.22 15.74 7.50
C PRO A 428 -5.99 16.32 8.22
N ASP A 429 -6.07 16.42 9.55
CA ASP A 429 -5.03 17.07 10.36
C ASP A 429 -3.63 16.49 10.17
N TYR A 430 -3.51 15.18 9.90
CA TYR A 430 -2.22 14.49 9.80
C TYR A 430 -1.38 14.89 8.59
N VAL A 431 -1.96 15.52 7.56
CA VAL A 431 -1.19 16.04 6.41
C VAL A 431 -0.77 17.49 6.61
N ASN A 432 -1.08 18.10 7.76
CA ASN A 432 -0.68 19.46 8.12
C ASN A 432 -1.01 20.49 7.02
N GLY A 433 -2.17 20.30 6.37
CA GLY A 433 -2.64 21.15 5.28
C GLY A 433 -1.93 20.97 3.94
N ASP A 434 -1.08 19.96 3.73
CA ASP A 434 -0.46 19.64 2.44
C ASP A 434 -1.41 18.83 1.55
N LEU A 435 -1.90 19.43 0.46
CA LEU A 435 -2.78 18.76 -0.49
C LEU A 435 -2.04 17.68 -1.28
N SER A 436 -0.77 17.92 -1.61
CA SER A 436 0.02 17.04 -2.45
C SER A 436 0.27 15.67 -1.80
N ALA A 437 0.29 15.63 -0.46
CA ALA A 437 0.39 14.40 0.32
C ALA A 437 -0.74 13.39 0.05
N LEU A 438 -1.91 13.85 -0.43
CA LEU A 438 -3.08 13.02 -0.70
C LEU A 438 -3.51 13.01 -2.16
N CYS A 439 -2.78 13.68 -3.06
CA CYS A 439 -3.15 13.70 -4.47
C CYS A 439 -2.97 12.37 -5.20
N THR A 440 -2.36 11.38 -4.57
CA THR A 440 -2.28 9.99 -5.08
C THR A 440 -3.32 9.08 -4.47
N TRP A 441 -4.14 9.56 -3.54
CA TRP A 441 -5.14 8.75 -2.84
C TRP A 441 -6.14 8.08 -3.79
N PRO A 442 -6.65 8.73 -4.87
CA PRO A 442 -7.55 8.06 -5.81
C PRO A 442 -6.96 6.82 -6.50
N ASP A 443 -5.68 6.84 -6.85
CA ASP A 443 -4.99 5.66 -7.39
C ASP A 443 -4.82 4.54 -6.35
N GLN A 444 -4.70 4.88 -5.08
CA GLN A 444 -4.61 3.89 -4.00
C GLN A 444 -5.95 3.17 -3.80
N ILE A 445 -7.05 3.94 -3.85
CA ILE A 445 -8.39 3.45 -3.51
C ILE A 445 -9.20 2.92 -4.69
N ARG A 446 -8.87 3.24 -5.96
CA ARG A 446 -9.61 2.75 -7.15
C ARG A 446 -9.70 1.23 -7.26
N HIS A 447 -8.80 0.51 -6.59
CA HIS A 447 -8.77 -0.94 -6.52
C HIS A 447 -9.63 -1.51 -5.38
N TRP A 448 -10.05 -0.68 -4.43
CA TRP A 448 -10.88 -1.07 -3.29
C TRP A 448 -12.31 -1.31 -3.75
N TYR A 449 -12.98 -2.34 -3.23
CA TYR A 449 -14.35 -2.68 -3.63
C TYR A 449 -15.32 -1.49 -3.54
N LYS A 450 -15.27 -0.73 -2.42
CA LYS A 450 -16.08 0.49 -2.20
C LYS A 450 -15.91 1.54 -3.30
N TYR A 451 -14.73 1.61 -3.91
CA TYR A 451 -14.37 2.60 -4.90
C TYR A 451 -14.07 2.01 -6.28
N ARG A 452 -14.45 0.76 -6.55
CA ARG A 452 -14.19 0.11 -7.83
C ARG A 452 -14.84 0.84 -9.01
N TRP A 453 -15.93 1.56 -8.74
CA TRP A 453 -16.61 2.46 -9.67
C TRP A 453 -15.74 3.64 -10.13
N THR A 454 -14.68 4.01 -9.40
CA THR A 454 -13.79 5.10 -9.77
C THR A 454 -12.77 4.70 -10.83
N SER A 455 -12.58 3.40 -11.09
CA SER A 455 -11.50 2.93 -11.97
C SER A 455 -11.56 3.53 -13.38
N SER A 456 -12.75 3.65 -13.98
CA SER A 456 -12.92 4.27 -15.31
C SER A 456 -12.80 5.79 -15.29
N LEU A 457 -12.83 6.42 -14.11
CA LEU A 457 -12.75 7.87 -13.96
C LEU A 457 -11.33 8.42 -14.12
N HIS A 458 -10.31 7.57 -14.22
CA HIS A 458 -8.92 8.01 -14.39
C HIS A 458 -8.55 8.28 -15.85
N PHE A 459 -9.37 7.86 -16.81
CA PHE A 459 -9.04 7.95 -18.23
C PHE A 459 -10.27 8.19 -19.11
N ILE A 460 -10.01 8.36 -20.41
CA ILE A 460 -10.96 8.42 -21.51
C ILE A 460 -10.41 7.53 -22.62
N ASP A 461 -11.24 6.60 -23.09
CA ASP A 461 -10.95 5.81 -24.27
C ASP A 461 -11.51 6.53 -25.51
N THR A 462 -10.62 6.95 -26.42
CA THR A 462 -11.01 7.56 -27.70
C THR A 462 -10.87 6.55 -28.85
N PRO A 463 -11.64 6.69 -29.94
CA PRO A 463 -11.54 5.79 -31.08
C PRO A 463 -10.13 5.81 -31.68
N ASP A 464 -9.63 4.61 -31.98
CA ASP A 464 -8.30 4.41 -32.55
C ASP A 464 -8.03 5.30 -33.76
N GLU A 465 -6.86 5.95 -33.76
CA GLU A 465 -6.38 6.82 -34.84
C GLU A 465 -7.26 8.05 -35.17
N ALA A 466 -8.37 8.26 -34.44
CA ALA A 466 -9.25 9.40 -34.67
C ALA A 466 -8.66 10.72 -34.16
N CYS A 467 -7.76 10.64 -33.18
CA CYS A 467 -7.04 11.78 -32.59
C CYS A 467 -7.94 12.94 -32.16
N THR A 468 -9.17 12.63 -31.76
CA THR A 468 -10.21 13.59 -31.41
C THR A 468 -11.02 13.06 -30.25
N PHE A 469 -11.38 13.96 -29.34
CA PHE A 469 -12.27 13.67 -28.21
C PHE A 469 -13.65 14.27 -28.49
N ASP A 470 -14.70 13.47 -28.29
CA ASP A 470 -16.09 13.90 -28.23
C ASP A 470 -16.73 13.39 -26.95
N TYR A 471 -17.26 14.29 -26.12
CA TYR A 471 -17.74 13.91 -24.78
C TYR A 471 -18.88 12.89 -24.82
N SER A 472 -19.85 13.07 -25.72
CA SER A 472 -21.02 12.18 -25.81
C SER A 472 -20.67 10.80 -26.36
N ARG A 473 -19.65 10.73 -27.21
CA ARG A 473 -19.14 9.49 -27.78
C ARG A 473 -18.20 8.75 -26.81
N ASP A 474 -17.31 9.47 -26.13
CA ASP A 474 -16.12 8.88 -25.47
C ASP A 474 -16.23 8.85 -23.93
N CYS A 475 -17.07 9.69 -23.32
CA CYS A 475 -17.14 9.77 -21.86
C CYS A 475 -18.14 8.77 -21.28
N HIS A 476 -17.76 7.50 -21.28
CA HIS A 476 -18.52 6.41 -20.67
C HIS A 476 -17.61 5.32 -20.11
N ASP A 477 -18.14 4.46 -19.24
CA ASP A 477 -17.42 3.26 -18.77
C ASP A 477 -17.44 2.14 -19.84
N PRO A 478 -16.72 1.03 -19.65
CA PRO A 478 -16.74 -0.10 -20.60
C PRO A 478 -18.12 -0.75 -20.82
N HIS A 479 -19.12 -0.45 -19.99
CA HIS A 479 -20.50 -0.94 -20.12
C HIS A 479 -21.44 0.12 -20.74
N GLY A 480 -20.92 1.28 -21.13
CA GLY A 480 -21.66 2.37 -21.76
C GLY A 480 -22.38 3.32 -20.79
N LEU A 481 -22.09 3.25 -19.49
CA LEU A 481 -22.63 4.20 -18.52
C LEU A 481 -21.98 5.58 -18.74
N GLN A 482 -22.80 6.55 -19.13
CA GLN A 482 -22.37 7.92 -19.46
C GLN A 482 -21.75 8.66 -18.27
N ASP A 483 -20.92 9.66 -18.56
CA ASP A 483 -20.19 10.51 -17.61
C ASP A 483 -19.11 9.77 -16.78
N MET A 484 -18.91 8.47 -16.99
CA MET A 484 -17.95 7.64 -16.24
C MET A 484 -16.54 7.64 -16.84
N CYS A 485 -15.99 8.84 -17.06
CA CYS A 485 -14.65 9.09 -17.56
C CYS A 485 -13.98 10.26 -16.79
N VAL A 486 -12.69 10.53 -17.00
CA VAL A 486 -11.99 11.62 -16.27
C VAL A 486 -12.59 13.01 -16.48
N ALA A 487 -13.08 13.33 -17.68
CA ALA A 487 -13.76 14.61 -17.93
C ALA A 487 -15.08 14.73 -17.14
N GLY A 488 -15.87 13.65 -17.10
CA GLY A 488 -17.10 13.59 -16.32
C GLY A 488 -16.86 13.62 -14.81
N ALA A 489 -15.78 12.99 -14.35
CA ALA A 489 -15.35 13.01 -12.95
C ALA A 489 -14.99 14.43 -12.50
N ILE A 490 -14.18 15.16 -13.28
CA ILE A 490 -13.83 16.56 -12.98
C ILE A 490 -15.09 17.42 -12.90
N LYS A 491 -16.01 17.27 -13.85
CA LYS A 491 -17.31 17.97 -13.85
C LYS A 491 -18.12 17.67 -12.58
N ASN A 492 -18.21 16.40 -12.20
CA ASN A 492 -18.95 15.95 -11.02
C ASN A 492 -18.35 16.52 -9.72
N PHE A 493 -17.06 16.31 -9.47
CA PHE A 493 -16.45 16.74 -8.21
C PHE A 493 -16.29 18.26 -8.11
N THR A 494 -16.15 18.96 -9.23
CA THR A 494 -16.27 20.44 -9.27
C THR A 494 -17.66 20.88 -8.82
N SER A 495 -18.73 20.23 -9.32
CA SER A 495 -20.10 20.51 -8.90
C SER A 495 -20.32 20.22 -7.42
N GLN A 496 -19.79 19.12 -6.89
CA GLN A 496 -19.91 18.77 -5.47
C GLN A 496 -19.25 19.82 -4.56
N LEU A 497 -18.02 20.24 -4.89
CA LEU A 497 -17.31 21.25 -4.11
C LEU A 497 -17.95 22.64 -4.16
N SER A 498 -18.74 22.95 -5.20
CA SER A 498 -19.47 24.22 -5.28
C SER A 498 -20.51 24.40 -4.16
N HIS A 499 -20.94 23.31 -3.51
CA HIS A 499 -21.86 23.34 -2.37
C HIS A 499 -21.17 23.55 -1.02
N TYR A 500 -19.84 23.68 -0.96
CA TYR A 500 -19.10 23.88 0.29
C TYR A 500 -19.64 25.05 1.14
N GLY A 501 -20.02 26.15 0.50
CA GLY A 501 -20.51 27.37 1.17
C GLY A 501 -21.96 27.34 1.65
N GLU A 502 -22.77 26.41 1.16
CA GLU A 502 -24.22 26.42 1.41
C GLU A 502 -24.60 25.77 2.74
N GLY A 503 -23.60 25.35 3.53
CA GLY A 503 -23.80 24.65 4.81
C GLY A 503 -24.50 23.32 4.56
N SER A 504 -23.72 22.30 4.18
CA SER A 504 -24.16 20.94 3.84
C SER A 504 -25.26 20.37 4.77
N SER A 505 -26.52 20.69 4.50
CA SER A 505 -27.68 19.96 5.02
C SER A 505 -27.91 18.66 4.23
N ASP A 506 -27.21 18.50 3.11
CA ASP A 506 -27.25 17.27 2.31
C ASP A 506 -26.11 16.33 2.75
N ARG A 507 -26.44 15.36 3.61
CA ARG A 507 -25.54 14.31 4.16
C ARG A 507 -24.91 13.38 3.10
N ARG A 508 -25.07 13.64 1.81
CA ARG A 508 -24.71 12.72 0.72
C ARG A 508 -23.31 12.90 0.14
N TYR A 509 -22.66 14.06 0.30
CA TYR A 509 -21.34 14.31 -0.30
C TYR A 509 -20.22 14.35 0.74
N ASN A 510 -19.17 13.55 0.51
CA ASN A 510 -17.91 13.70 1.22
C ASN A 510 -17.03 14.71 0.47
N LEU A 511 -17.01 15.96 0.94
CA LEU A 511 -16.29 17.05 0.27
C LEU A 511 -14.76 16.88 0.32
N THR A 512 -14.24 16.13 1.30
CA THR A 512 -12.82 15.75 1.32
C THR A 512 -12.52 14.81 0.16
N GLU A 513 -13.32 13.76 -0.04
CA GLU A 513 -13.18 12.89 -1.21
C GLU A 513 -13.30 13.68 -2.52
N ALA A 514 -14.28 14.58 -2.62
CA ALA A 514 -14.45 15.41 -3.82
C ALA A 514 -13.21 16.26 -4.12
N LEU A 515 -12.58 16.84 -3.09
CA LEU A 515 -11.32 17.59 -3.24
C LEU A 515 -10.18 16.69 -3.73
N LEU A 516 -10.01 15.51 -3.15
CA LEU A 516 -8.94 14.59 -3.50
C LEU A 516 -9.12 14.03 -4.92
N PHE A 517 -10.35 13.60 -5.26
CA PHE A 517 -10.69 13.16 -6.60
C PHE A 517 -10.49 14.24 -7.65
N LEU A 518 -11.01 15.46 -7.42
CA LEU A 518 -10.82 16.56 -8.36
C LEU A 518 -9.33 16.87 -8.57
N SER A 519 -8.56 16.92 -7.49
CA SER A 519 -7.12 17.25 -7.54
C SER A 519 -6.33 16.21 -8.33
N HIS A 520 -6.65 14.93 -8.13
CA HIS A 520 -6.04 13.83 -8.87
C HIS A 520 -6.45 13.81 -10.34
N PHE A 521 -7.75 13.86 -10.63
CA PHE A 521 -8.27 13.78 -12.00
C PHE A 521 -7.85 14.96 -12.87
N MET A 522 -7.58 16.13 -12.27
CA MET A 522 -6.95 17.24 -12.96
C MET A 522 -5.52 16.93 -13.42
N GLY A 523 -4.79 16.08 -12.70
CA GLY A 523 -3.52 15.51 -13.17
C GLY A 523 -3.75 14.53 -14.32
N ASP A 524 -4.65 13.56 -14.13
CA ASP A 524 -4.96 12.51 -15.12
C ASP A 524 -5.35 13.09 -16.48
N ILE A 525 -6.31 14.02 -16.52
CA ILE A 525 -6.79 14.58 -17.80
C ILE A 525 -5.69 15.34 -18.54
N HIS A 526 -4.63 15.77 -17.86
CA HIS A 526 -3.48 16.45 -18.47
C HIS A 526 -2.40 15.47 -18.94
N GLN A 527 -2.41 14.24 -18.45
CA GLN A 527 -1.55 13.15 -18.92
C GLN A 527 -2.06 12.68 -20.29
N PRO A 528 -1.30 12.86 -21.38
CA PRO A 528 -1.79 12.58 -22.74
C PRO A 528 -2.37 11.17 -22.95
N PHE A 529 -1.76 10.14 -22.36
CA PHE A 529 -2.16 8.73 -22.51
C PHE A 529 -3.31 8.30 -21.60
N HIS A 530 -3.76 9.14 -20.66
CA HIS A 530 -5.06 8.97 -20.02
C HIS A 530 -6.21 9.40 -20.93
N VAL A 531 -5.92 10.00 -22.09
CA VAL A 531 -6.88 10.27 -23.16
C VAL A 531 -6.31 9.69 -24.46
N GLY A 532 -6.25 8.36 -24.52
CA GLY A 532 -5.60 7.59 -25.57
C GLY A 532 -6.57 6.73 -26.40
N PHE A 533 -6.02 5.79 -27.16
CA PHE A 533 -6.82 4.89 -27.99
C PHE A 533 -7.38 3.72 -27.21
N THR A 534 -8.61 3.32 -27.54
CA THR A 534 -9.30 2.22 -26.86
C THR A 534 -8.56 0.88 -27.02
N SER A 535 -8.11 0.54 -28.24
CA SER A 535 -7.55 -0.80 -28.46
C SER A 535 -6.20 -1.03 -27.81
N ASP A 536 -5.47 0.04 -27.50
CA ASP A 536 -4.20 -0.03 -26.81
C ASP A 536 -4.26 0.34 -25.33
N GLU A 537 -5.47 0.52 -24.79
CA GLU A 537 -5.73 0.92 -23.40
C GLU A 537 -4.92 2.18 -23.04
N GLY A 538 -4.92 3.18 -23.93
CA GLY A 538 -4.11 4.37 -23.79
C GLY A 538 -2.61 4.06 -23.71
N GLY A 539 -2.12 3.22 -24.61
CA GLY A 539 -0.70 2.84 -24.73
C GLY A 539 -0.22 1.80 -23.72
N ASN A 540 -1.08 1.29 -22.83
CA ASN A 540 -0.71 0.26 -21.84
C ASN A 540 -0.31 -1.05 -22.50
N THR A 541 -0.91 -1.40 -23.65
CA THR A 541 -0.60 -2.64 -24.37
C THR A 541 0.57 -2.50 -25.36
N ILE A 542 1.12 -1.28 -25.52
CA ILE A 542 2.30 -1.03 -26.35
C ILE A 542 3.56 -1.27 -25.51
N GLU A 543 3.93 -2.53 -25.35
CA GLU A 543 5.18 -2.92 -24.67
C GLU A 543 6.41 -2.45 -25.45
N LEU A 544 7.39 -1.86 -24.75
CA LEU A 544 8.62 -1.33 -25.35
C LEU A 544 9.76 -1.32 -24.33
N HIS A 545 10.93 -0.78 -24.70
CA HIS A 545 12.01 -0.50 -23.75
C HIS A 545 12.18 1.00 -23.59
N TRP A 546 12.27 1.48 -22.36
CA TRP A 546 12.76 2.81 -22.03
C TRP A 546 14.24 2.71 -21.68
N PHE A 547 15.10 3.28 -22.53
CA PHE A 547 16.54 3.05 -22.50
C PHE A 547 16.89 1.56 -22.39
N ARG A 548 17.25 1.09 -21.18
CA ARG A 548 17.74 -0.28 -20.94
C ARG A 548 16.71 -1.19 -20.30
N HIS A 549 15.61 -0.67 -19.76
CA HIS A 549 14.61 -1.46 -19.05
C HIS A 549 13.29 -1.56 -19.83
N LYS A 550 12.55 -2.63 -19.56
CA LYS A 550 11.21 -2.84 -20.15
C LYS A 550 10.21 -1.86 -19.56
N SER A 551 9.30 -1.38 -20.40
CA SER A 551 8.21 -0.48 -20.02
C SER A 551 7.04 -0.67 -21.00
N ASN A 552 6.02 0.16 -20.90
CA ASN A 552 4.99 0.33 -21.93
C ASN A 552 4.84 1.82 -22.27
N LEU A 553 4.20 2.15 -23.39
CA LEU A 553 4.12 3.54 -23.86
C LEU A 553 3.36 4.45 -22.89
N HIS A 554 2.28 3.93 -22.29
CA HIS A 554 1.54 4.64 -21.25
C HIS A 554 2.51 5.05 -20.14
N HIS A 555 3.19 4.08 -19.54
CA HIS A 555 4.17 4.24 -18.49
C HIS A 555 5.43 5.04 -18.89
N VAL A 556 5.68 5.35 -20.17
CA VAL A 556 6.75 6.30 -20.52
C VAL A 556 6.31 7.74 -20.25
N TRP A 557 5.11 8.07 -20.70
CA TRP A 557 4.41 9.33 -20.44
C TRP A 557 3.79 9.40 -19.08
N ASP A 558 3.66 8.23 -18.47
CA ASP A 558 3.19 7.97 -17.15
C ASP A 558 4.33 7.33 -16.36
N ARG A 559 5.61 7.66 -16.54
CA ARG A 559 6.71 7.44 -15.57
C ARG A 559 7.99 8.11 -15.97
N GLU A 560 8.42 7.66 -17.13
CA GLU A 560 9.85 7.53 -17.33
C GLU A 560 10.44 8.88 -17.71
N ILE A 561 9.67 9.71 -18.41
CA ILE A 561 10.08 11.06 -18.79
C ILE A 561 10.35 11.95 -17.56
N ILE A 562 9.45 12.00 -16.55
CA ILE A 562 9.70 12.76 -15.31
C ILE A 562 10.96 12.27 -14.64
N LEU A 563 11.06 10.95 -14.50
CA LEU A 563 12.09 10.37 -13.66
C LEU A 563 13.49 10.45 -14.29
N THR A 564 13.56 10.30 -15.61
CA THR A 564 14.78 10.56 -16.38
C THR A 564 15.16 12.04 -16.32
N ALA A 565 14.20 12.96 -16.42
CA ALA A 565 14.48 14.39 -16.27
C ALA A 565 15.05 14.72 -14.88
N ALA A 566 14.40 14.25 -13.82
CA ALA A 566 14.87 14.41 -12.44
C ALA A 566 16.29 13.83 -12.27
N ALA A 567 16.54 12.63 -12.79
CA ALA A 567 17.84 11.98 -12.67
C ALA A 567 18.96 12.71 -13.44
N ASP A 568 18.71 13.10 -14.68
CA ASP A 568 19.73 13.63 -15.58
C ASP A 568 20.07 15.10 -15.29
N PHE A 569 19.08 15.89 -14.88
CA PHE A 569 19.25 17.34 -14.72
C PHE A 569 19.20 17.82 -13.27
N TYR A 570 18.61 17.04 -12.34
CA TYR A 570 18.33 17.50 -10.98
C TYR A 570 18.85 16.56 -9.89
N THR A 571 19.78 15.64 -10.19
CA THR A 571 20.30 14.67 -9.19
C THR A 571 19.20 13.86 -8.49
N LYS A 572 18.10 13.63 -9.21
CA LYS A 572 16.86 12.99 -8.74
C LYS A 572 16.08 13.81 -7.69
N ASP A 573 16.39 15.09 -7.55
CA ASP A 573 15.65 16.01 -6.71
C ASP A 573 14.39 16.48 -7.44
N MET A 574 13.24 16.06 -6.93
CA MET A 574 11.94 16.40 -7.50
C MET A 574 11.52 17.83 -7.16
N ASP A 575 12.00 18.38 -6.04
CA ASP A 575 11.68 19.74 -5.63
C ASP A 575 12.40 20.74 -6.55
N LEU A 576 13.64 20.47 -6.94
CA LEU A 576 14.35 21.30 -7.93
C LEU A 576 13.70 21.23 -9.31
N LEU A 577 13.27 20.06 -9.77
CA LEU A 577 12.51 19.93 -11.01
C LEU A 577 11.21 20.76 -10.95
N LEU A 578 10.49 20.69 -9.83
CA LEU A 578 9.28 21.46 -9.60
C LEU A 578 9.54 22.96 -9.57
N GLU A 579 10.63 23.41 -8.95
CA GLU A 579 11.04 24.82 -8.93
C GLU A 579 11.30 25.33 -10.36
N ASP A 580 11.95 24.54 -11.21
CA ASP A 580 12.18 24.90 -12.61
C ASP A 580 10.87 24.94 -13.42
N ILE A 581 9.95 24.00 -13.17
CA ILE A 581 8.60 24.05 -13.76
C ILE A 581 7.88 25.34 -13.34
N LYS A 582 7.95 25.71 -12.05
CA LYS A 582 7.38 26.95 -11.51
C LYS A 582 8.01 28.19 -12.11
N GLY A 583 9.34 28.23 -12.22
CA GLY A 583 10.07 29.32 -12.84
C GLY A 583 9.65 29.52 -14.30
N ASN A 584 9.49 28.42 -15.05
CA ASN A 584 9.10 28.47 -16.46
C ASN A 584 7.74 29.14 -16.71
N PHE A 585 6.75 28.95 -15.83
CA PHE A 585 5.44 29.62 -15.98
C PHE A 585 5.31 30.93 -15.19
N THR A 586 6.25 31.25 -14.30
CA THR A 586 6.23 32.52 -13.54
C THR A 586 6.95 33.62 -14.32
N ASP A 587 8.20 33.36 -14.73
CA ASP A 587 9.07 34.36 -15.38
C ASP A 587 9.79 33.80 -16.63
N GLY A 588 9.52 32.55 -17.00
CA GLY A 588 10.19 31.85 -18.10
C GLY A 588 9.36 31.70 -19.37
N VAL A 589 9.65 30.63 -20.13
CA VAL A 589 9.14 30.41 -21.49
C VAL A 589 7.62 30.20 -21.58
N TRP A 590 6.93 29.97 -20.47
CA TRP A 590 5.49 29.78 -20.42
C TRP A 590 4.74 30.93 -19.72
N ALA A 591 5.44 31.96 -19.23
CA ALA A 591 4.83 33.07 -18.49
C ALA A 591 3.69 33.75 -19.28
N ASP A 592 3.93 34.02 -20.57
CA ASP A 592 2.93 34.63 -21.46
C ASP A 592 1.72 33.70 -21.73
N ASP A 593 1.93 32.39 -21.68
CA ASP A 593 0.90 31.38 -21.96
C ASP A 593 -0.07 31.18 -20.78
N VAL A 594 0.33 31.49 -19.53
CA VAL A 594 -0.46 31.18 -18.31
C VAL A 594 -1.86 31.80 -18.35
N SER A 595 -1.98 33.00 -18.91
CA SER A 595 -3.28 33.67 -19.07
C SER A 595 -4.25 32.80 -19.87
N SER A 596 -3.81 32.30 -21.03
CA SER A 596 -4.57 31.41 -21.91
C SER A 596 -4.87 30.03 -21.28
N TRP A 597 -4.03 29.55 -20.35
CA TRP A 597 -4.29 28.29 -19.65
C TRP A 597 -5.44 28.41 -18.67
N LYS A 598 -5.59 29.59 -18.05
CA LYS A 598 -6.67 29.93 -17.11
C LYS A 598 -7.98 30.31 -17.82
N GLU A 599 -7.95 30.54 -19.13
CA GLU A 599 -9.16 30.81 -19.92
C GLU A 599 -10.07 29.59 -19.93
N CYS A 600 -11.11 29.69 -19.11
CA CYS A 600 -12.18 28.73 -18.93
C CYS A 600 -13.47 29.51 -18.68
N ASN A 601 -14.43 29.50 -19.61
CA ASN A 601 -15.68 30.26 -19.44
C ASN A 601 -16.69 29.50 -18.55
N ASP A 602 -16.75 28.18 -18.70
CA ASP A 602 -17.62 27.31 -17.92
C ASP A 602 -16.81 26.13 -17.37
N LEU A 603 -16.71 26.08 -16.04
CA LEU A 603 -15.93 25.07 -15.32
C LEU A 603 -16.38 23.64 -15.63
N LEU A 604 -17.64 23.44 -16.02
CA LEU A 604 -18.20 22.12 -16.30
C LEU A 604 -17.87 21.61 -17.72
N THR A 605 -17.47 22.50 -18.64
CA THR A 605 -17.14 22.14 -20.03
C THR A 605 -15.66 22.27 -20.35
N CYS A 606 -14.88 22.99 -19.55
CA CYS A 606 -13.42 23.07 -19.70
C CYS A 606 -12.68 21.74 -19.68
N PRO A 607 -13.12 20.69 -18.95
CA PRO A 607 -12.50 19.36 -19.07
C PRO A 607 -12.45 18.84 -20.52
N ASN A 608 -13.41 19.22 -21.37
CA ASN A 608 -13.41 18.80 -22.78
C ASN A 608 -12.23 19.39 -23.57
N LYS A 609 -11.86 20.65 -23.27
CA LYS A 609 -10.66 21.28 -23.83
C LYS A 609 -9.40 20.54 -23.38
N TYR A 610 -9.33 20.17 -22.11
CA TYR A 610 -8.15 19.50 -21.55
C TYR A 610 -7.97 18.10 -22.14
N ALA A 611 -9.06 17.33 -22.27
CA ALA A 611 -9.07 16.04 -22.94
C ALA A 611 -8.68 16.16 -24.41
N SER A 612 -9.25 17.13 -25.14
CA SER A 612 -8.91 17.38 -26.55
C SER A 612 -7.43 17.73 -26.77
N GLU A 613 -6.85 18.51 -25.86
CA GLU A 613 -5.41 18.79 -25.87
C GLU A 613 -4.59 17.52 -25.61
N SER A 614 -4.99 16.69 -24.65
CA SER A 614 -4.30 15.44 -24.30
C SER A 614 -4.27 14.45 -25.45
N ILE A 615 -5.41 14.14 -26.09
CA ILE A 615 -5.43 13.23 -27.26
C ILE A 615 -4.65 13.81 -28.45
N SER A 616 -4.70 15.14 -28.66
CA SER A 616 -3.91 15.79 -29.71
C SER A 616 -2.41 15.62 -29.47
N ILE A 617 -1.97 15.71 -28.21
CA ILE A 617 -0.57 15.50 -27.81
C ILE A 617 -0.20 14.01 -27.91
N ALA A 618 -1.06 13.11 -27.45
CA ALA A 618 -0.84 11.66 -27.56
C ALA A 618 -0.58 11.26 -29.02
N CYS A 619 -1.42 11.72 -29.96
CA CYS A 619 -1.21 11.47 -31.37
C CYS A 619 0.04 12.16 -31.95
N LYS A 620 0.20 13.46 -31.69
CA LYS A 620 1.27 14.25 -32.31
C LYS A 620 2.66 13.85 -31.82
N TRP A 621 2.78 13.50 -30.55
CA TRP A 621 4.05 13.32 -29.86
C TRP A 621 4.22 11.94 -29.24
N GLY A 622 3.16 11.40 -28.64
CA GLY A 622 3.14 10.12 -27.94
C GLY A 622 3.34 8.93 -28.88
N TYR A 623 2.30 8.58 -29.63
CA TYR A 623 2.29 7.45 -30.56
C TYR A 623 3.35 7.60 -31.67
N LYS A 624 3.70 8.85 -32.04
CA LYS A 624 4.66 9.13 -33.11
C LYS A 624 6.06 8.57 -32.80
N GLY A 625 6.42 7.49 -33.48
CA GLY A 625 7.73 6.86 -33.39
C GLY A 625 7.84 5.76 -32.33
N ALA A 626 6.78 5.54 -31.55
CA ALA A 626 6.70 4.45 -30.58
C ALA A 626 6.03 3.23 -31.21
N LYS A 627 6.76 2.11 -31.29
CA LYS A 627 6.24 0.83 -31.80
C LYS A 627 6.40 -0.27 -30.75
N PRO A 628 5.51 -1.27 -30.70
CA PRO A 628 5.71 -2.44 -29.86
C PRO A 628 7.10 -3.07 -30.07
N GLY A 629 7.80 -3.36 -28.97
CA GLY A 629 9.15 -3.93 -28.93
C GLY A 629 10.29 -2.95 -29.24
N SER A 630 10.02 -1.70 -29.61
CA SER A 630 11.06 -0.70 -29.87
C SER A 630 11.76 -0.22 -28.60
N THR A 631 12.89 0.48 -28.76
CA THR A 631 13.59 1.15 -27.66
C THR A 631 13.46 2.66 -27.82
N LEU A 632 12.82 3.30 -26.87
CA LEU A 632 12.76 4.76 -26.74
C LEU A 632 13.91 5.21 -25.83
N ALA A 633 14.73 6.14 -26.31
CA ALA A 633 15.91 6.65 -25.60
C ALA A 633 16.00 8.17 -25.79
N ASP A 634 17.22 8.72 -25.90
CA ASP A 634 17.51 10.16 -25.91
C ASP A 634 16.68 10.96 -26.92
N GLU A 635 16.49 10.48 -28.14
CA GLU A 635 15.72 11.20 -29.17
C GLU A 635 14.26 11.42 -28.73
N TYR A 636 13.64 10.36 -28.21
CA TYR A 636 12.26 10.41 -27.73
C TYR A 636 12.18 11.24 -26.43
N PHE A 637 13.09 11.00 -25.49
CA PHE A 637 13.14 11.72 -24.22
C PHE A 637 13.29 13.23 -24.40
N ASN A 638 14.36 13.68 -25.09
CA ASN A 638 14.68 15.11 -25.21
C ASN A 638 13.59 15.90 -25.92
N SER A 639 12.88 15.28 -26.87
CA SER A 639 11.82 15.94 -27.62
C SER A 639 10.48 15.97 -26.90
N ARG A 640 10.20 15.02 -25.98
CA ARG A 640 8.91 14.92 -25.28
C ARG A 640 8.95 15.47 -23.87
N MET A 641 10.11 15.52 -23.23
CA MET A 641 10.29 16.03 -21.87
C MET A 641 9.72 17.45 -21.68
N PRO A 642 9.98 18.45 -22.54
CA PRO A 642 9.39 19.78 -22.38
C PRO A 642 7.84 19.79 -22.45
N ILE A 643 7.26 18.87 -23.22
CA ILE A 643 5.81 18.74 -23.38
C ILE A 643 5.19 18.18 -22.11
N ALA A 644 5.82 17.13 -21.59
CA ALA A 644 5.40 16.46 -20.37
C ALA A 644 5.45 17.43 -19.17
N MET A 645 6.53 18.22 -19.04
CA MET A 645 6.63 19.27 -18.01
C MET A 645 5.57 20.37 -18.18
N LYS A 646 5.27 20.77 -19.42
CA LYS A 646 4.21 21.75 -19.70
C LYS A 646 2.83 21.23 -19.27
N ARG A 647 2.55 19.93 -19.43
CA ARG A 647 1.28 19.33 -19.00
C ARG A 647 1.11 19.31 -17.48
N ILE A 648 2.17 19.03 -16.73
CA ILE A 648 2.18 19.13 -15.26
C ILE A 648 1.88 20.57 -14.83
N ALA A 649 2.54 21.55 -15.45
CA ALA A 649 2.30 22.98 -15.18
C ALA A 649 0.84 23.37 -15.47
N GLN A 650 0.32 22.96 -16.63
CA GLN A 650 -1.06 23.23 -17.02
C GLN A 650 -2.06 22.60 -16.06
N GLY A 651 -1.85 21.35 -15.64
CA GLY A 651 -2.69 20.66 -14.67
C GLY A 651 -2.78 21.44 -13.36
N GLY A 652 -1.62 21.86 -12.81
CA GLY A 652 -1.57 22.59 -11.54
C GLY A 652 -2.20 23.97 -11.62
N VAL A 653 -1.89 24.74 -12.67
CA VAL A 653 -2.46 26.08 -12.91
C VAL A 653 -3.97 26.03 -13.12
N ARG A 654 -4.48 25.00 -13.81
CA ARG A 654 -5.92 24.84 -14.04
C ARG A 654 -6.64 24.32 -12.79
N LEU A 655 -6.02 23.43 -12.02
CA LEU A 655 -6.57 22.98 -10.74
C LEU A 655 -6.72 24.16 -9.76
N SER A 656 -5.70 25.01 -9.62
CA SER A 656 -5.83 26.21 -8.76
C SER A 656 -6.92 27.14 -9.23
N MET A 657 -7.05 27.35 -10.54
CA MET A 657 -8.07 28.21 -11.13
C MET A 657 -9.49 27.67 -10.88
N ILE A 658 -9.70 26.35 -10.94
CA ILE A 658 -10.98 25.73 -10.59
C ILE A 658 -11.27 25.90 -9.10
N LEU A 659 -10.31 25.56 -8.22
CA LEU A 659 -10.50 25.64 -6.77
C LEU A 659 -10.75 27.09 -6.30
N ASN A 660 -10.00 28.08 -6.82
CA ASN A 660 -10.22 29.50 -6.53
C ASN A 660 -11.63 29.95 -6.92
N ARG A 661 -12.15 29.52 -8.07
CA ARG A 661 -13.50 29.89 -8.52
C ARG A 661 -14.60 29.20 -7.71
N VAL A 662 -14.42 27.92 -7.40
CA VAL A 662 -15.37 27.12 -6.62
C VAL A 662 -15.51 27.69 -5.20
N PHE A 663 -14.38 28.02 -4.55
CA PHE A 663 -14.39 28.51 -3.16
C PHE A 663 -14.53 30.04 -3.01
N SER A 664 -14.45 30.83 -4.09
CA SER A 664 -14.78 32.26 -4.02
C SER A 664 -16.29 32.53 -4.01
N HIS A 665 -17.10 31.68 -4.64
CA HIS A 665 -18.56 31.86 -4.73
C HIS A 665 -19.32 31.49 -3.45
N SER A 666 -18.70 30.73 -2.54
CA SER A 666 -19.27 30.35 -1.23
C SER A 666 -19.43 31.54 -0.28
N HIS A 667 -18.47 32.48 -0.28
CA HIS A 667 -18.46 33.61 0.65
C HIS A 667 -19.41 34.76 0.25
N GLY A 668 -19.67 34.92 -1.05
CA GLY A 668 -20.61 35.94 -1.56
C GLY A 668 -22.03 35.76 -1.00
N LYS A 669 -22.47 34.52 -0.78
CA LYS A 669 -23.77 34.21 -0.16
C LYS A 669 -23.76 34.36 1.37
N MET A 670 -22.62 34.13 2.02
CA MET A 670 -22.48 34.28 3.48
C MET A 670 -22.46 35.76 3.92
N SER A 671 -21.83 36.64 3.13
CA SER A 671 -21.82 38.09 3.40
C SER A 671 -23.16 38.79 3.13
N ALA A 672 -24.01 38.22 2.28
CA ALA A 672 -25.35 38.73 2.00
C ALA A 672 -26.41 38.26 3.02
N ALA A 673 -26.04 37.34 3.92
CA ALA A 673 -26.93 36.75 4.93
C ALA A 673 -26.66 37.25 6.37
N THR A 674 -25.71 38.19 6.54
CA THR A 674 -25.45 38.97 7.76
C THR A 674 -25.83 40.42 7.55
#